data_AF-A0A367KUY6-F1
#
_entry.id   AF-A0A367KUY6-F1
#
_cell.length_a   1.000
_cell.length_b   1.000
_cell.length_c   1.000
_cell.angle_alpha   90.00
_cell.angle_beta   90.00
_cell.angle_gamma   90.00
#
_symmetry.space_group_name_H-M   'P 1'
#
loop_
_entity.id
_entity.type
_entity.pdbx_description
1 polymer ?
#
loop_
_entity_poly.entity_id
_entity_poly.type
_entity_poly.pdbx_seq_one_letter_code
_entity_poly.pdbx_strand_id
1 'polypeptide(L)'
;MFIPSLSTIAVTTFLAASAFVKVAEADVDLLSWDDAYTKAKVLVDQMSLEQKVNVTTGVGWKEGKCVGNTPEITSPYFPSLCLQDAPLGIRYANNITVGVAGINAAASFDREAIYKRGKYMGKEFRGKGVNVQLGPAMNFMRSPEGGRGWESGGEDPFLTGVTAAETIKGIQSQGVIATAKHFILNDQELNRTRESSDADDRTLHEIYLWPFARSVEAGVGSVMCSYNLANGTYTCENDYLLNTVLKEELGFKGFVQSDWYATMSTVPSANNGLDMSMPGNIEESTTAKYFGKNLTDAIESKKVDESRVTDMATRIVATWYRFRQDEDYPELTLDSFDLDNAPYVNVQSDHYKLVREMAAASTVLLKNSGILPLKSAKSVAYIGSDAAVDPNGINACSDQGCDNGTLAVAWGSGSASLPYLIDPITGLSNALGKDVSYKKHLDNWDLEAAAETAKDAEVAFVFANSDSGEEYITVDGNVGDRNNISLWNNGDNLIKAVADANKNTVVVIHSVGPVTMPWISHPNIKAIVWPGLPGQESGNSLADIITGKVNPSGRLPYTIAKEASDYNAKPSPLKNVEYTEKLLMGYKWFDEKNITPQFPFGHGLSYTTFKYSKLKVNASKSSKSPKVTASISVKNSGSVDGAEVVQAYLSFPTSAGEPPKLLRGFEKVFIKKGKSETVKFTLESTELSIWDTKSASWVVPSGKFTLHIGASSRDIKKSANFTFDEALAVYLLRHTQKFKEAQLIRTRDPSLLSNCDAVVDVGGEFDLARSRFDHHQSGFTENFDPCYGIKLSSAGLVYKYFGKEVISNIMGDKLEKGNDKTLDLIFEKLYKVFIRPIDAIDNGISCSTDNLLYTDYTGITHRVRKLNPQWYEEKTEALENERFEKASILVGSEFRQSLDEITLSWIPAKQLVVKGFENRYKHHGSGKVVVLDTFCPWHDHLAGMNEDAILYVVYPVTEGDWRIQCVKKRGAAFQSQRPLPSRWRGIPKDTLRKVTALKTANFVHASGFIGGCGSYNDVMKMADMALKMA
;
A
#
# COMPACT_ATOMS: atom_id res chain seq x y z
N MET A 1 76.77 -3.24 44.28
CA MET A 1 77.03 -4.45 45.09
C MET A 1 75.69 -5.11 45.34
N PHE A 2 75.53 -6.34 44.83
CA PHE A 2 74.66 -7.43 45.31
C PHE A 2 73.20 -7.19 45.76
N ILE A 3 72.30 -7.76 44.95
CA ILE A 3 71.03 -8.52 45.20
C ILE A 3 71.19 -9.52 46.39
N PRO A 4 70.18 -10.16 47.08
CA PRO A 4 68.72 -10.42 46.85
C PRO A 4 67.81 -10.19 48.10
N SER A 5 66.47 -10.37 48.13
CA SER A 5 65.66 -11.59 47.88
C SER A 5 64.14 -11.26 47.86
N LEU A 6 63.40 -11.76 46.84
CA LEU A 6 62.35 -12.81 46.87
C LEU A 6 61.14 -12.46 47.77
N SER A 7 59.86 -12.59 47.43
CA SER A 7 59.07 -13.28 46.40
C SER A 7 57.60 -12.91 46.76
N THR A 8 56.64 -12.58 45.90
CA THR A 8 55.86 -13.45 45.00
C THR A 8 54.76 -12.55 44.42
N ILE A 9 54.64 -12.35 43.10
CA ILE A 9 53.39 -11.88 42.47
C ILE A 9 53.18 -12.69 41.19
N ALA A 10 52.01 -13.31 41.11
CA ALA A 10 51.55 -14.11 40.00
C ALA A 10 51.32 -13.25 38.74
N VAL A 11 51.69 -13.85 37.62
CA VAL A 11 51.45 -13.36 36.26
C VAL A 11 49.97 -13.09 36.05
N THR A 12 49.63 -11.84 35.67
CA THR A 12 48.36 -11.55 34.99
C THR A 12 48.68 -10.91 33.65
N THR A 13 48.37 -11.65 32.59
CA THR A 13 48.43 -11.24 31.18
C THR A 13 47.38 -10.15 30.95
N PHE A 14 47.80 -8.91 30.71
CA PHE A 14 46.91 -7.86 30.21
C PHE A 14 46.83 -7.98 28.69
N LEU A 15 45.71 -8.51 28.21
CA LEU A 15 45.22 -8.33 26.84
C LEU A 15 44.91 -6.84 26.64
N ALA A 16 45.73 -6.15 25.84
CA ALA A 16 45.37 -4.85 25.29
C ALA A 16 44.28 -5.07 24.22
N ALA A 17 43.03 -4.99 24.65
CA ALA A 17 41.91 -4.86 23.73
C ALA A 17 41.89 -3.41 23.22
N SER A 18 42.38 -3.21 22.00
CA SER A 18 42.14 -1.99 21.22
C SER A 18 40.64 -1.90 20.92
N ALA A 19 39.88 -1.23 21.76
CA ALA A 19 38.50 -0.89 21.49
C ALA A 19 38.48 0.18 20.38
N PHE A 20 38.43 -0.24 19.13
CA PHE A 20 37.89 0.58 18.05
C PHE A 20 36.39 0.72 18.29
N VAL A 21 35.99 1.77 19.01
CA VAL A 21 34.62 2.25 18.97
C VAL A 21 34.42 2.80 17.56
N LYS A 22 33.77 2.03 16.69
CA LYS A 22 33.12 2.60 15.49
C LYS A 22 32.07 3.57 16.02
N VAL A 23 32.37 4.86 16.04
CA VAL A 23 31.33 5.88 16.14
C VAL A 23 30.51 5.72 14.86
N ALA A 24 29.30 5.18 14.97
CA ALA A 24 28.34 5.27 13.88
C ALA A 24 28.09 6.76 13.66
N GLU A 25 28.42 7.25 12.47
CA GLU A 25 28.13 8.63 12.07
C GLU A 25 26.60 8.81 12.11
N ALA A 26 26.14 9.83 12.83
CA ALA A 26 24.72 10.02 13.14
C ALA A 26 23.94 10.46 11.89
N ASP A 27 22.66 10.08 11.81
CA ASP A 27 21.74 10.59 10.79
C ASP A 27 21.53 12.11 10.96
N VAL A 28 21.24 12.80 9.86
CA VAL A 28 20.96 14.24 9.87
C VAL A 28 19.65 14.50 10.62
N ASP A 29 19.64 15.49 11.52
CA ASP A 29 18.43 15.90 12.24
C ASP A 29 17.50 16.73 11.34
N LEU A 30 16.65 15.97 10.68
CA LEU A 30 15.60 16.35 9.75
C LEU A 30 14.53 17.26 10.40
N LEU A 31 14.21 18.41 9.79
CA LEU A 31 13.11 19.26 10.29
C LEU A 31 11.75 18.59 10.11
N SER A 32 10.72 19.03 10.85
CA SER A 32 9.35 18.71 10.47
C SER A 32 8.95 19.46 9.19
N TRP A 33 7.94 18.98 8.46
CA TRP A 33 7.42 19.74 7.31
C TRP A 33 6.86 21.10 7.76
N ASP A 34 6.18 21.19 8.90
CA ASP A 34 5.63 22.45 9.39
C ASP A 34 6.72 23.50 9.68
N ASP A 35 7.82 23.08 10.31
CA ASP A 35 8.97 23.95 10.56
C ASP A 35 9.67 24.36 9.25
N ALA A 36 9.83 23.42 8.33
CA ALA A 36 10.44 23.66 7.03
C ALA A 36 9.61 24.64 6.18
N TYR A 37 8.28 24.50 6.17
CA TYR A 37 7.37 25.44 5.51
C TYR A 37 7.36 26.81 6.20
N THR A 38 7.45 26.85 7.53
CA THR A 38 7.56 28.11 8.28
C THR A 38 8.83 28.87 7.89
N LYS A 39 9.98 28.19 7.83
CA LYS A 39 11.24 28.78 7.33
C LYS A 39 11.13 29.20 5.87
N ALA A 40 10.60 28.33 5.01
CA ALA A 40 10.48 28.59 3.57
C ALA A 40 9.63 29.81 3.26
N LYS A 41 8.50 29.97 3.95
CA LYS A 41 7.62 31.13 3.77
C LYS A 41 8.36 32.44 4.03
N VAL A 42 9.16 32.52 5.09
CA VAL A 42 9.96 33.72 5.40
C VAL A 42 10.94 34.06 4.28
N LEU A 43 11.59 33.05 3.69
CA LEU A 43 12.54 33.25 2.59
C LEU A 43 11.83 33.64 1.28
N VAL A 44 10.76 32.92 0.92
CA VAL A 44 10.02 33.12 -0.34
C VAL A 44 9.24 34.45 -0.34
N ASP A 45 8.73 34.91 0.82
CA ASP A 45 8.05 36.21 0.94
C ASP A 45 9.02 37.40 0.68
N GLN A 46 10.34 37.18 0.73
CA GLN A 46 11.37 38.17 0.37
C GLN A 46 11.77 38.14 -1.11
N MET A 47 11.36 37.12 -1.87
CA MET A 47 11.72 36.96 -3.28
C MET A 47 10.81 37.80 -4.20
N SER A 48 11.41 38.40 -5.23
CA SER A 48 10.66 38.95 -6.36
C SER A 48 9.93 37.86 -7.16
N LEU A 49 8.97 38.26 -8.01
CA LEU A 49 8.29 37.32 -8.91
C LEU A 49 9.29 36.52 -9.76
N GLU A 50 10.28 37.19 -10.37
CA GLU A 50 11.30 36.55 -11.19
C GLU A 50 12.17 35.58 -10.38
N GLN A 51 12.52 35.93 -9.13
CA GLN A 51 13.25 35.05 -8.24
C GLN A 51 12.43 33.80 -7.90
N LYS A 52 11.13 33.93 -7.59
CA LYS A 52 10.23 32.77 -7.38
C LYS A 52 10.20 31.88 -8.63
N VAL A 53 10.09 32.46 -9.82
CA VAL A 53 10.11 31.72 -11.10
C VAL A 53 11.46 31.01 -11.32
N ASN A 54 12.58 31.65 -10.98
CA ASN A 54 13.91 31.03 -11.11
C ASN A 54 14.04 29.77 -10.26
N VAL A 55 13.49 29.74 -9.03
CA VAL A 55 13.46 28.51 -8.20
C VAL A 55 12.77 27.34 -8.94
N THR A 56 11.77 27.63 -9.78
CA THR A 56 10.95 26.62 -10.48
C THR A 56 11.47 26.21 -11.86
N THR A 57 12.52 26.85 -12.37
CA THR A 57 12.92 26.69 -13.78
C THR A 57 14.37 26.25 -13.87
N GLY A 58 14.63 25.10 -14.51
CA GLY A 58 16.00 24.69 -14.79
C GLY A 58 16.77 25.68 -15.69
N VAL A 59 18.08 25.75 -15.51
CA VAL A 59 18.95 26.66 -16.27
C VAL A 59 19.02 26.32 -17.76
N GLY A 60 18.74 25.08 -18.12
CA GLY A 60 18.92 24.52 -19.46
C GLY A 60 19.82 23.29 -19.41
N TRP A 61 19.62 22.37 -20.34
CA TRP A 61 20.47 21.19 -20.47
C TRP A 61 21.93 21.58 -20.72
N LYS A 62 22.86 20.97 -19.97
CA LYS A 62 24.31 21.24 -20.03
C LYS A 62 24.75 22.67 -19.64
N GLU A 63 23.83 23.53 -19.22
CA GLU A 63 24.15 24.89 -18.74
C GLU A 63 24.59 24.91 -17.27
N GLY A 64 24.26 23.85 -16.52
CA GLY A 64 24.72 23.59 -15.15
C GLY A 64 25.73 22.45 -15.09
N LYS A 65 26.25 22.19 -13.89
CA LYS A 65 27.23 21.13 -13.62
C LYS A 65 26.59 19.75 -13.34
N CYS A 66 25.31 19.73 -13.02
CA CYS A 66 24.53 18.52 -12.77
C CYS A 66 23.62 18.24 -13.98
N VAL A 67 23.00 17.06 -14.05
CA VAL A 67 22.05 16.75 -15.14
C VAL A 67 20.86 17.72 -15.15
N GLY A 68 20.52 18.30 -13.98
CA GLY A 68 19.67 19.47 -13.87
C GLY A 68 20.17 20.44 -12.78
N ASN A 69 20.07 21.75 -13.05
CA ASN A 69 20.32 22.80 -12.07
C ASN A 69 19.23 23.87 -12.12
N THR A 70 18.85 24.42 -10.97
CA THR A 70 18.13 25.71 -10.91
C THR A 70 19.13 26.87 -10.86
N PRO A 71 18.77 28.10 -11.24
CA PRO A 71 19.58 29.29 -10.97
C PRO A 71 19.82 29.52 -9.47
N GLU A 72 20.96 30.10 -9.11
CA GLU A 72 21.22 30.65 -7.78
C GLU A 72 20.50 32.00 -7.59
N ILE A 73 20.06 32.28 -6.37
CA ILE A 73 19.53 33.58 -5.94
C ILE A 73 20.44 34.12 -4.84
N THR A 74 21.00 35.32 -5.00
CA THR A 74 21.99 35.87 -4.07
C THR A 74 21.40 36.73 -2.96
N SER A 75 20.22 37.32 -3.16
CA SER A 75 19.54 38.16 -2.17
C SER A 75 18.01 38.12 -2.34
N PRO A 76 17.26 37.48 -1.42
CA PRO A 76 17.76 36.65 -0.33
C PRO A 76 18.48 35.40 -0.87
N TYR A 77 19.41 34.83 -0.09
CA TYR A 77 20.21 33.69 -0.56
C TYR A 77 19.38 32.41 -0.70
N PHE A 78 19.48 31.75 -1.86
CA PHE A 78 19.02 30.39 -2.12
C PHE A 78 19.96 29.74 -3.17
N PRO A 79 20.53 28.55 -2.92
CA PRO A 79 21.54 27.99 -3.81
C PRO A 79 20.96 27.53 -5.15
N SER A 80 21.83 27.37 -6.14
CA SER A 80 21.53 26.54 -7.31
C SER A 80 21.36 25.09 -6.84
N LEU A 81 20.14 24.55 -6.91
CA LEU A 81 19.94 23.14 -6.58
C LEU A 81 20.56 22.27 -7.67
N CYS A 82 21.39 21.31 -7.27
CA CYS A 82 21.92 20.26 -8.12
C CYS A 82 21.01 19.02 -8.06
N LEU A 83 20.46 18.63 -9.20
CA LEU A 83 19.66 17.42 -9.38
C LEU A 83 20.49 16.40 -10.18
N GLN A 84 20.73 15.22 -9.61
CA GLN A 84 21.62 14.22 -10.19
C GLN A 84 21.03 12.81 -10.24
N ASP A 85 21.21 12.14 -11.39
CA ASP A 85 20.98 10.71 -11.55
C ASP A 85 22.05 9.91 -10.76
N ALA A 86 21.84 8.67 -10.39
CA ALA A 86 20.78 7.73 -10.76
C ALA A 86 20.24 6.97 -9.52
N PRO A 87 19.25 6.06 -9.69
CA PRO A 87 18.74 5.21 -8.61
C PRO A 87 19.73 4.21 -7.99
N LEU A 88 20.96 4.06 -8.52
CA LEU A 88 21.95 3.04 -8.09
C LEU A 88 23.39 3.54 -7.92
N GLY A 89 23.65 4.83 -8.13
CA GLY A 89 24.98 5.45 -8.08
C GLY A 89 24.94 6.82 -8.76
N ILE A 90 25.97 7.65 -8.57
CA ILE A 90 26.01 8.99 -9.17
C ILE A 90 26.40 8.87 -10.65
N ARG A 91 25.49 9.26 -11.55
CA ARG A 91 25.74 9.30 -13.01
C ARG A 91 26.69 10.45 -13.34
N TYR A 92 27.51 10.25 -14.38
CA TYR A 92 28.49 11.23 -14.84
C TYR A 92 29.34 11.80 -13.70
N ALA A 93 29.96 10.90 -12.93
CA ALA A 93 30.84 11.26 -11.83
C ALA A 93 31.99 10.25 -11.70
N ASN A 94 33.14 10.76 -11.23
CA ASN A 94 34.30 9.94 -10.89
C ASN A 94 34.40 9.72 -9.38
N ASN A 95 35.04 8.60 -8.99
CA ASN A 95 35.31 8.22 -7.60
C ASN A 95 34.04 7.99 -6.76
N ILE A 96 33.09 7.24 -7.34
CA ILE A 96 31.77 6.92 -6.79
C ILE A 96 31.58 5.41 -6.73
N THR A 97 30.60 4.92 -5.98
CA THR A 97 30.19 3.52 -5.94
C THR A 97 29.01 3.27 -6.86
N VAL A 98 29.04 2.18 -7.60
CA VAL A 98 27.91 1.66 -8.38
C VAL A 98 27.34 0.43 -7.69
N GLY A 99 26.12 0.59 -7.17
CA GLY A 99 25.42 -0.41 -6.38
C GLY A 99 24.63 -1.43 -7.17
N VAL A 100 23.91 -2.27 -6.43
CA VAL A 100 22.91 -3.17 -7.02
C VAL A 100 21.73 -2.36 -7.57
N ALA A 101 21.11 -2.84 -8.65
CA ALA A 101 19.89 -2.26 -9.19
C ALA A 101 18.69 -2.33 -8.22
N GLY A 102 17.62 -1.59 -8.51
CA GLY A 102 16.37 -1.65 -7.74
C GLY A 102 15.80 -3.07 -7.67
N ILE A 103 15.89 -3.82 -8.78
CA ILE A 103 15.34 -5.18 -8.83
C ILE A 103 16.07 -6.15 -7.90
N ASN A 104 17.38 -5.98 -7.74
CA ASN A 104 18.17 -6.72 -6.76
C ASN A 104 17.81 -6.31 -5.33
N ALA A 105 17.55 -5.01 -5.10
CA ALA A 105 17.09 -4.55 -3.81
C ALA A 105 15.78 -5.22 -3.41
N ALA A 106 14.82 -5.31 -4.33
CA ALA A 106 13.58 -6.05 -4.11
C ALA A 106 13.83 -7.56 -3.93
N ALA A 107 14.69 -8.17 -4.75
CA ALA A 107 15.00 -9.61 -4.67
C ALA A 107 15.65 -10.02 -3.33
N SER A 108 16.24 -9.08 -2.60
CA SER A 108 16.76 -9.34 -1.25
C SER A 108 15.68 -9.65 -0.22
N PHE A 109 14.46 -9.11 -0.42
CA PHE A 109 13.35 -9.10 0.55
C PHE A 109 13.82 -8.70 1.96
N ASP A 110 14.69 -7.68 2.04
CA ASP A 110 15.37 -7.26 3.27
C ASP A 110 15.27 -5.75 3.44
N ARG A 111 14.36 -5.29 4.32
CA ARG A 111 14.11 -3.87 4.60
C ARG A 111 15.38 -3.16 5.06
N GLU A 112 16.19 -3.81 5.89
CA GLU A 112 17.39 -3.22 6.45
C GLU A 112 18.48 -3.07 5.38
N ALA A 113 18.64 -4.08 4.52
CA ALA A 113 19.58 -3.99 3.40
C ALA A 113 19.17 -2.89 2.40
N ILE A 114 17.88 -2.77 2.09
CA ILE A 114 17.35 -1.71 1.21
C ILE A 114 17.57 -0.33 1.83
N TYR A 115 17.33 -0.16 3.13
CA TYR A 115 17.61 1.09 3.85
C TYR A 115 19.10 1.44 3.80
N LYS A 116 19.99 0.48 4.09
CA LYS A 116 21.45 0.68 4.03
C LYS A 116 21.91 1.06 2.63
N ARG A 117 21.29 0.51 1.59
CA ARG A 117 21.53 0.89 0.19
C ARG A 117 21.21 2.36 -0.06
N GLY A 118 20.01 2.79 0.32
CA GLY A 118 19.63 4.20 0.24
C GLY A 118 20.59 5.09 1.02
N LYS A 119 20.97 4.68 2.24
CA LYS A 119 21.84 5.46 3.12
C LYS A 119 23.24 5.68 2.57
N TYR A 120 23.91 4.65 2.04
CA TYR A 120 25.25 4.87 1.47
C TYR A 120 25.17 5.72 0.21
N MET A 121 24.14 5.55 -0.64
CA MET A 121 23.94 6.42 -1.80
C MET A 121 23.76 7.87 -1.35
N GLY A 122 22.85 8.14 -0.42
CA GLY A 122 22.65 9.49 0.12
C GLY A 122 23.94 10.11 0.66
N LYS A 123 24.82 9.31 1.30
CA LYS A 123 26.12 9.78 1.76
C LYS A 123 27.04 10.19 0.60
N GLU A 124 27.07 9.43 -0.48
CA GLU A 124 27.87 9.78 -1.65
C GLU A 124 27.34 11.02 -2.38
N PHE A 125 26.02 11.09 -2.57
CA PHE A 125 25.36 12.23 -3.21
C PHE A 125 25.60 13.52 -2.42
N ARG A 126 25.42 13.48 -1.08
CA ARG A 126 25.77 14.62 -0.20
C ARG A 126 27.26 14.94 -0.27
N GLY A 127 28.13 13.93 -0.23
CA GLY A 127 29.58 14.12 -0.29
C GLY A 127 30.06 14.80 -1.57
N LYS A 128 29.29 14.71 -2.66
CA LYS A 128 29.51 15.43 -3.91
C LYS A 128 28.83 16.80 -3.99
N GLY A 129 28.08 17.19 -2.96
CA GLY A 129 27.29 18.43 -2.93
C GLY A 129 25.99 18.38 -3.75
N VAL A 130 25.51 17.18 -4.10
CA VAL A 130 24.22 17.03 -4.80
C VAL A 130 23.07 17.27 -3.85
N ASN A 131 22.07 18.08 -4.26
CA ASN A 131 20.88 18.37 -3.45
C ASN A 131 19.81 17.29 -3.61
N VAL A 132 19.57 16.84 -4.84
CA VAL A 132 18.46 15.95 -5.20
C VAL A 132 18.98 14.73 -5.94
N GLN A 133 18.76 13.54 -5.39
CA GLN A 133 18.97 12.27 -6.08
C GLN A 133 17.71 11.90 -6.88
N LEU A 134 17.89 11.59 -8.16
CA LEU A 134 16.81 11.22 -9.08
C LEU A 134 16.48 9.73 -9.00
N GLY A 135 16.03 9.31 -7.83
CA GLY A 135 15.56 7.97 -7.54
C GLY A 135 15.08 7.85 -6.09
N PRO A 136 14.45 6.72 -5.73
CA PRO A 136 14.30 5.47 -6.51
C PRO A 136 13.22 5.50 -7.61
N ALA A 137 13.24 4.50 -8.51
CA ALA A 137 12.23 4.27 -9.54
C ALA A 137 11.08 3.34 -9.09
N MET A 138 9.90 3.48 -9.71
CA MET A 138 8.63 2.82 -9.39
C MET A 138 7.98 2.08 -10.56
N ASN A 139 8.49 2.24 -11.78
CA ASN A 139 7.95 1.58 -12.97
C ASN A 139 7.92 0.06 -12.75
N PHE A 140 6.80 -0.57 -13.03
CA PHE A 140 6.61 -1.99 -12.84
C PHE A 140 7.16 -2.79 -14.01
N MET A 141 7.50 -4.05 -13.75
CA MET A 141 7.56 -5.06 -14.81
C MET A 141 6.14 -5.48 -15.21
N ARG A 142 5.31 -4.52 -15.64
CA ARG A 142 3.96 -4.78 -16.16
C ARG A 142 4.04 -5.78 -17.30
N SER A 143 4.93 -5.48 -18.24
CA SER A 143 5.39 -6.41 -19.26
C SER A 143 6.74 -6.98 -18.89
N PRO A 144 7.02 -8.27 -19.13
CA PRO A 144 8.37 -8.78 -18.92
C PRO A 144 9.37 -8.13 -19.88
N GLU A 145 8.97 -7.70 -21.07
CA GLU A 145 9.82 -6.99 -22.04
C GLU A 145 10.14 -5.53 -21.67
N GLY A 146 9.44 -4.92 -20.71
CA GLY A 146 9.56 -3.49 -20.41
C GLY A 146 10.99 -3.05 -20.06
N GLY A 147 11.47 -1.99 -20.69
CA GLY A 147 12.89 -1.62 -20.75
C GLY A 147 13.52 -1.19 -19.43
N ARG A 148 12.73 -0.61 -18.50
CA ARG A 148 13.24 0.04 -17.28
C ARG A 148 12.73 -0.53 -15.97
N GLY A 149 12.01 -1.65 -16.00
CA GLY A 149 11.51 -2.30 -14.77
C GLY A 149 12.61 -2.71 -13.80
N TRP A 150 13.85 -2.90 -14.29
CA TRP A 150 15.03 -3.26 -13.50
C TRP A 150 15.50 -2.15 -12.53
N GLU A 151 15.19 -0.89 -12.82
CA GLU A 151 15.47 0.25 -11.93
C GLU A 151 14.61 0.24 -10.66
N SER A 152 13.51 -0.53 -10.68
CA SER A 152 12.42 -0.53 -9.69
C SER A 152 12.30 -1.86 -8.95
N GLY A 153 11.16 -2.12 -8.29
CA GLY A 153 10.97 -3.25 -7.37
C GLY A 153 10.37 -4.55 -7.93
N GLY A 154 10.15 -4.66 -9.25
CA GLY A 154 9.57 -5.85 -9.88
C GLY A 154 8.07 -5.74 -10.16
N GLU A 155 7.31 -6.84 -9.97
CA GLU A 155 5.91 -6.95 -10.42
C GLU A 155 4.85 -6.74 -9.32
N ASP A 156 5.24 -6.57 -8.06
CA ASP A 156 4.29 -6.51 -6.93
C ASP A 156 4.25 -5.11 -6.29
N PRO A 157 3.07 -4.46 -6.20
CA PRO A 157 2.93 -3.11 -5.62
C PRO A 157 3.41 -2.99 -4.18
N PHE A 158 3.18 -4.02 -3.35
CA PHE A 158 3.61 -3.99 -1.95
C PHE A 158 5.13 -4.07 -1.85
N LEU A 159 5.77 -5.00 -2.56
CA LEU A 159 7.23 -5.13 -2.57
C LEU A 159 7.91 -3.89 -3.16
N THR A 160 7.40 -3.35 -4.26
CA THR A 160 7.91 -2.10 -4.85
C THR A 160 7.76 -0.94 -3.87
N GLY A 161 6.61 -0.81 -3.20
CA GLY A 161 6.38 0.24 -2.19
C GLY A 161 7.30 0.13 -0.98
N VAL A 162 7.64 -1.09 -0.54
CA VAL A 162 8.65 -1.29 0.51
C VAL A 162 10.05 -0.92 0.02
N THR A 163 10.41 -1.36 -1.18
CA THR A 163 11.71 -1.06 -1.80
C THR A 163 11.92 0.45 -1.94
N ALA A 164 10.87 1.15 -2.39
CA ALA A 164 10.81 2.60 -2.49
C ALA A 164 11.00 3.29 -1.13
N ALA A 165 10.12 2.97 -0.17
CA ALA A 165 10.07 3.65 1.12
C ALA A 165 11.38 3.50 1.91
N GLU A 166 11.96 2.29 1.96
CA GLU A 166 13.21 2.08 2.69
C GLU A 166 14.41 2.74 1.99
N THR A 167 14.44 2.74 0.65
CA THR A 167 15.48 3.47 -0.11
C THR A 167 15.39 4.97 0.14
N ILE A 168 14.19 5.55 0.10
CA ILE A 168 13.93 6.98 0.36
C ILE A 168 14.37 7.36 1.77
N LYS A 169 13.97 6.59 2.79
CA LYS A 169 14.41 6.83 4.18
C LYS A 169 15.93 6.81 4.28
N GLY A 170 16.58 5.85 3.62
CA GLY A 170 18.03 5.75 3.58
C GLY A 170 18.67 7.01 3.00
N ILE A 171 18.30 7.40 1.77
CA ILE A 171 18.86 8.58 1.08
C ILE A 171 18.66 9.84 1.94
N GLN A 172 17.43 10.04 2.41
CA GLN A 172 17.03 11.25 3.11
C GLN A 172 17.58 11.34 4.54
N SER A 173 17.93 10.22 5.18
CA SER A 173 18.64 10.23 6.47
C SER A 173 19.99 10.94 6.39
N GLN A 174 20.54 11.10 5.18
CA GLN A 174 21.80 11.81 4.93
C GLN A 174 21.57 13.27 4.48
N GLY A 175 20.33 13.77 4.47
CA GLY A 175 20.01 15.14 4.08
C GLY A 175 20.00 15.39 2.56
N VAL A 176 19.98 14.34 1.74
CA VAL A 176 19.75 14.44 0.29
C VAL A 176 18.26 14.27 0.00
N ILE A 177 17.72 15.05 -0.93
CA ILE A 177 16.32 14.93 -1.36
C ILE A 177 16.21 13.71 -2.28
N ALA A 178 15.38 12.73 -1.92
CA ALA A 178 15.04 11.62 -2.82
C ALA A 178 13.89 12.03 -3.76
N THR A 179 13.86 11.43 -4.96
CA THR A 179 12.83 11.68 -5.98
C THR A 179 12.13 10.39 -6.37
N ALA A 180 10.85 10.22 -6.02
CA ALA A 180 10.07 9.08 -6.49
C ALA A 180 9.70 9.27 -7.97
N LYS A 181 10.13 8.36 -8.84
CA LYS A 181 9.93 8.45 -10.31
C LYS A 181 9.49 7.12 -10.94
N HIS A 182 8.83 7.06 -12.08
CA HIS A 182 8.26 8.17 -12.86
C HIS A 182 6.75 8.16 -12.66
N PHE A 183 6.19 9.28 -12.21
CA PHE A 183 4.79 9.43 -11.85
C PHE A 183 3.97 9.84 -13.08
N ILE A 184 3.23 8.96 -13.73
CA ILE A 184 2.92 7.57 -13.39
C ILE A 184 2.54 6.79 -14.67
N LEU A 185 2.50 5.45 -14.60
CA LEU A 185 2.11 4.56 -15.71
C LEU A 185 3.09 4.56 -16.90
N ASN A 186 4.38 4.78 -16.65
CA ASN A 186 5.43 4.73 -17.67
C ASN A 186 6.04 3.32 -17.81
N ASP A 187 5.22 2.29 -17.98
CA ASP A 187 5.65 0.88 -17.88
C ASP A 187 6.11 0.26 -19.23
N GLN A 188 6.30 1.08 -20.26
CA GLN A 188 6.97 0.72 -21.52
C GLN A 188 7.77 1.93 -22.02
N GLU A 189 8.88 1.69 -22.72
CA GLU A 189 9.69 2.76 -23.30
C GLU A 189 9.25 3.10 -24.73
N LEU A 190 8.69 2.12 -25.44
CA LEU A 190 8.16 2.30 -26.77
C LEU A 190 7.12 3.42 -26.79
N ASN A 191 7.40 4.46 -27.59
CA ASN A 191 6.60 5.67 -27.75
C ASN A 191 6.50 6.60 -26.54
N ARG A 192 7.18 6.35 -25.40
CA ARG A 192 6.93 6.94 -24.05
C ARG A 192 6.58 8.44 -23.94
N THR A 193 6.93 9.23 -24.94
CA THR A 193 6.66 10.68 -25.04
C THR A 193 5.34 11.03 -25.74
N ARG A 194 4.58 10.04 -26.21
CA ARG A 194 3.45 10.25 -27.15
C ARG A 194 2.25 9.34 -26.92
N GLU A 195 2.43 8.20 -26.26
CA GLU A 195 1.37 7.28 -25.93
C GLU A 195 0.66 7.66 -24.62
N SER A 196 -0.58 7.21 -24.50
CA SER A 196 -1.39 7.29 -23.29
C SER A 196 -1.49 5.91 -22.66
N SER A 197 -1.10 5.82 -21.39
CA SER A 197 -1.36 4.67 -20.54
C SER A 197 -2.69 4.87 -19.83
N ASP A 198 -3.68 4.05 -20.18
CA ASP A 198 -5.05 4.23 -19.73
C ASP A 198 -5.43 3.15 -18.71
N ALA A 199 -5.52 3.55 -17.44
CA ALA A 199 -5.88 2.68 -16.32
C ALA A 199 -7.17 3.16 -15.66
N ASP A 200 -8.02 2.20 -15.26
CA ASP A 200 -9.18 2.53 -14.44
C ASP A 200 -8.77 2.98 -13.03
N ASP A 201 -9.64 3.75 -12.40
CA ASP A 201 -9.37 4.41 -11.13
C ASP A 201 -8.95 3.43 -10.02
N ARG A 202 -9.56 2.24 -9.96
CA ARG A 202 -9.18 1.23 -8.96
C ARG A 202 -7.80 0.66 -9.24
N THR A 203 -7.52 0.34 -10.50
CA THR A 203 -6.21 -0.15 -10.92
C THR A 203 -5.11 0.89 -10.69
N LEU A 204 -5.38 2.17 -10.98
CA LEU A 204 -4.46 3.26 -10.65
C LEU A 204 -4.12 3.26 -9.15
N HIS A 205 -5.11 3.26 -8.26
CA HIS A 205 -4.90 3.37 -6.81
C HIS A 205 -4.25 2.13 -6.19
N GLU A 206 -4.70 0.92 -6.55
CA GLU A 206 -4.26 -0.32 -5.89
C GLU A 206 -2.96 -0.91 -6.43
N ILE A 207 -2.59 -0.57 -7.66
CA ILE A 207 -1.40 -1.10 -8.31
C ILE A 207 -0.34 -0.02 -8.45
N TYR A 208 -0.61 1.00 -9.27
CA TYR A 208 0.42 1.91 -9.75
C TYR A 208 0.74 3.02 -8.75
N LEU A 209 -0.28 3.52 -8.04
CA LEU A 209 -0.15 4.59 -7.06
C LEU A 209 0.41 4.08 -5.73
N TRP A 210 0.18 2.81 -5.38
CA TRP A 210 0.60 2.21 -4.12
C TRP A 210 2.07 2.53 -3.75
N PRO A 211 3.09 2.30 -4.61
CA PRO A 211 4.47 2.63 -4.26
C PRO A 211 4.72 4.14 -4.05
N PHE A 212 4.00 5.01 -4.75
CA PHE A 212 4.07 6.46 -4.53
C PHE A 212 3.42 6.87 -3.20
N ALA A 213 2.28 6.27 -2.83
CA ALA A 213 1.68 6.46 -1.52
C ALA A 213 2.66 6.07 -0.39
N ARG A 214 3.33 4.91 -0.52
CA ARG A 214 4.38 4.49 0.42
C ARG A 214 5.58 5.43 0.47
N SER A 215 5.91 6.08 -0.66
CA SER A 215 6.98 7.08 -0.75
C SER A 215 6.61 8.38 -0.04
N VAL A 216 5.37 8.86 -0.20
CA VAL A 216 4.85 10.03 0.50
C VAL A 216 4.79 9.77 2.01
N GLU A 217 4.33 8.59 2.44
CA GLU A 217 4.38 8.18 3.85
C GLU A 217 5.80 8.10 4.41
N ALA A 218 6.79 7.72 3.59
CA ALA A 218 8.21 7.73 3.95
C ALA A 218 8.81 9.15 3.98
N GLY A 219 8.02 10.18 3.62
CA GLY A 219 8.42 11.58 3.64
C GLY A 219 9.28 11.98 2.45
N VAL A 220 9.07 11.39 1.26
CA VAL A 220 9.82 11.74 0.04
C VAL A 220 9.77 13.26 -0.23
N GLY A 221 10.90 13.84 -0.62
CA GLY A 221 11.03 15.28 -0.84
C GLY A 221 10.62 15.74 -2.25
N SER A 222 10.80 14.89 -3.27
CA SER A 222 10.43 15.20 -4.66
C SER A 222 9.68 14.04 -5.33
N VAL A 223 8.82 14.36 -6.28
CA VAL A 223 8.20 13.41 -7.21
C VAL A 223 8.47 13.87 -8.63
N MET A 224 8.87 12.97 -9.51
CA MET A 224 9.09 13.27 -10.93
C MET A 224 7.91 12.77 -11.76
N CYS A 225 7.18 13.68 -12.42
CA CYS A 225 6.15 13.29 -13.38
C CYS A 225 6.77 12.72 -14.66
N SER A 226 6.11 11.75 -15.29
CA SER A 226 6.62 10.95 -16.41
C SER A 226 6.47 11.61 -17.80
N TYR A 227 6.99 10.95 -18.83
CA TYR A 227 6.86 11.37 -20.23
C TYR A 227 5.46 11.12 -20.82
N ASN A 228 4.84 10.00 -20.46
CA ASN A 228 3.64 9.51 -21.12
C ASN A 228 2.41 10.37 -20.80
N LEU A 229 1.35 10.17 -21.58
CA LEU A 229 0.01 10.58 -21.18
C LEU A 229 -0.59 9.52 -20.25
N ALA A 230 -1.47 9.95 -19.37
CA ALA A 230 -2.33 9.09 -18.58
C ALA A 230 -3.78 9.50 -18.81
N ASN A 231 -4.62 8.57 -19.29
CA ASN A 231 -6.01 8.84 -19.66
C ASN A 231 -6.16 10.08 -20.59
N GLY A 232 -5.25 10.22 -21.55
CA GLY A 232 -5.26 11.25 -22.59
C GLY A 232 -4.63 12.59 -22.24
N THR A 233 -4.02 12.75 -21.05
CA THR A 233 -3.32 13.99 -20.64
C THR A 233 -1.90 13.69 -20.16
N TYR A 234 -0.91 14.45 -20.63
CA TYR A 234 0.49 14.35 -20.17
C TYR A 234 0.58 14.44 -18.65
N THR A 235 1.30 13.53 -18.01
CA THR A 235 1.32 13.43 -16.54
C THR A 235 1.85 14.68 -15.86
N CYS A 236 2.78 15.41 -16.49
CA CYS A 236 3.31 16.69 -16.00
C CYS A 236 2.37 17.89 -16.13
N GLU A 237 1.19 17.73 -16.73
CA GLU A 237 0.12 18.74 -16.75
C GLU A 237 -1.25 18.14 -16.42
N ASN A 238 -1.28 16.96 -15.78
CA ASN A 238 -2.51 16.26 -15.43
C ASN A 238 -3.01 16.69 -14.03
N ASP A 239 -4.04 17.54 -14.01
CA ASP A 239 -4.61 18.13 -12.79
C ASP A 239 -5.08 17.06 -11.78
N TYR A 240 -5.76 16.02 -12.27
CA TYR A 240 -6.23 14.94 -11.41
C TYR A 240 -5.06 14.22 -10.73
N LEU A 241 -4.01 13.88 -11.48
CA LEU A 241 -2.89 13.13 -10.93
C LEU A 241 -2.04 13.97 -9.96
N LEU A 242 -1.72 15.21 -10.32
CA LEU A 242 -0.79 16.03 -9.55
C LEU A 242 -1.47 16.75 -8.39
N ASN A 243 -2.61 17.42 -8.62
CA ASN A 243 -3.30 18.16 -7.58
C ASN A 243 -4.20 17.24 -6.75
N THR A 244 -5.15 16.53 -7.37
CA THR A 244 -6.13 15.72 -6.63
C THR A 244 -5.50 14.49 -5.97
N VAL A 245 -4.80 13.65 -6.72
CA VAL A 245 -4.27 12.39 -6.19
C VAL A 245 -3.01 12.63 -5.37
N LEU A 246 -1.96 13.23 -5.94
CA LEU A 246 -0.67 13.35 -5.25
C LEU A 246 -0.69 14.39 -4.12
N LYS A 247 -1.10 15.62 -4.39
CA LYS A 247 -1.00 16.73 -3.42
C LYS A 247 -2.12 16.70 -2.38
N GLU A 248 -3.35 16.41 -2.78
CA GLU A 248 -4.52 16.42 -1.89
C GLU A 248 -4.74 15.06 -1.21
N GLU A 249 -4.99 13.99 -1.96
CA GLU A 249 -5.33 12.67 -1.39
C GLU A 249 -4.15 12.07 -0.61
N LEU A 250 -2.96 11.98 -1.23
CA LEU A 250 -1.77 11.47 -0.56
C LEU A 250 -1.13 12.48 0.40
N GLY A 251 -1.53 13.76 0.31
CA GLY A 251 -1.03 14.82 1.18
C GLY A 251 0.44 15.21 0.94
N PHE A 252 0.95 15.02 -0.28
CA PHE A 252 2.35 15.28 -0.62
C PHE A 252 2.77 16.74 -0.35
N LYS A 253 3.80 16.88 0.48
CA LYS A 253 4.33 18.18 0.95
C LYS A 253 5.55 18.66 0.18
N GLY A 254 6.21 17.81 -0.59
CA GLY A 254 7.35 18.19 -1.41
C GLY A 254 6.96 18.92 -2.69
N PHE A 255 7.87 18.92 -3.66
CA PHE A 255 7.68 19.51 -4.98
C PHE A 255 7.62 18.45 -6.09
N VAL A 256 6.86 18.74 -7.14
CA VAL A 256 6.80 17.94 -8.37
C VAL A 256 7.74 18.53 -9.40
N GLN A 257 8.68 17.73 -9.89
CA GLN A 257 9.51 18.08 -11.05
C GLN A 257 9.09 17.31 -12.30
N SER A 258 9.37 17.86 -13.48
CA SER A 258 9.25 17.08 -14.71
C SER A 258 10.40 16.09 -14.86
N ASP A 259 10.14 14.98 -15.55
CA ASP A 259 11.20 14.31 -16.30
C ASP A 259 11.81 15.30 -17.33
N TRP A 260 12.99 14.97 -17.87
CA TRP A 260 13.74 15.86 -18.75
C TRP A 260 12.93 16.14 -20.01
N TYR A 261 12.53 17.39 -20.24
CA TYR A 261 11.69 17.80 -21.38
C TYR A 261 10.22 17.35 -21.32
N ALA A 262 9.75 16.78 -20.20
CA ALA A 262 8.36 16.35 -20.05
C ALA A 262 7.38 17.49 -19.69
N THR A 263 7.86 18.73 -19.54
CA THR A 263 6.97 19.90 -19.42
C THR A 263 6.39 20.19 -20.80
N MET A 264 5.06 20.24 -20.95
CA MET A 264 4.41 20.37 -22.27
C MET A 264 3.77 21.74 -22.53
N SER A 265 3.67 22.58 -21.50
CA SER A 265 3.02 23.89 -21.59
C SER A 265 3.42 24.81 -20.44
N THR A 266 3.23 26.13 -20.60
CA THR A 266 3.42 27.09 -19.51
C THR A 266 2.24 27.07 -18.53
N VAL A 267 1.03 27.38 -19.02
CA VAL A 267 -0.14 27.65 -18.17
C VAL A 267 -0.76 26.37 -17.61
N PRO A 268 -1.13 25.35 -18.42
CA PRO A 268 -1.63 24.08 -17.90
C PRO A 268 -0.65 23.41 -16.93
N SER A 269 0.62 23.20 -17.29
CA SER A 269 1.59 22.56 -16.37
C SER A 269 1.67 23.29 -15.02
N ALA A 270 1.72 24.63 -15.04
CA ALA A 270 1.78 25.43 -13.81
C ALA A 270 0.52 25.30 -12.95
N ASN A 271 -0.67 25.51 -13.54
CA ASN A 271 -1.93 25.49 -12.82
C ASN A 271 -2.30 24.07 -12.34
N ASN A 272 -1.94 23.05 -13.12
CA ASN A 272 -2.29 21.65 -12.87
C ASN A 272 -1.27 20.93 -11.99
N GLY A 273 -0.37 21.66 -11.32
CA GLY A 273 0.36 21.13 -10.17
C GLY A 273 1.84 20.85 -10.37
N LEU A 274 2.46 21.14 -11.53
CA LEU A 274 3.92 21.10 -11.67
C LEU A 274 4.57 22.18 -10.79
N ASP A 275 5.71 21.88 -10.16
CA ASP A 275 6.47 22.84 -9.34
C ASP A 275 7.83 23.19 -9.94
N MET A 276 8.44 22.29 -10.72
CA MET A 276 9.77 22.50 -11.30
C MET A 276 9.87 21.94 -12.72
N SER A 277 10.25 22.79 -13.68
CA SER A 277 10.49 22.39 -15.07
C SER A 277 11.97 22.03 -15.27
N MET A 278 12.24 20.79 -15.66
CA MET A 278 13.59 20.26 -15.90
C MET A 278 13.75 19.71 -17.33
N PRO A 279 14.93 19.90 -17.97
CA PRO A 279 16.07 20.71 -17.51
C PRO A 279 15.86 22.22 -17.69
N GLY A 280 14.68 22.63 -18.15
CA GLY A 280 14.24 24.02 -18.31
C GLY A 280 13.95 24.40 -19.75
N ASN A 281 14.85 24.06 -20.69
CA ASN A 281 14.57 24.20 -22.12
C ASN A 281 13.56 23.16 -22.62
N ILE A 282 12.83 23.50 -23.68
CA ILE A 282 11.77 22.66 -24.27
C ILE A 282 12.35 21.41 -24.92
N GLU A 283 13.51 21.55 -25.58
CA GLU A 283 14.27 20.47 -26.22
C GLU A 283 15.76 20.80 -26.13
N GLU A 284 16.62 19.77 -26.18
CA GLU A 284 18.09 19.89 -26.06
C GLU A 284 18.68 21.00 -26.95
N SER A 285 18.20 21.15 -28.18
CA SER A 285 18.76 22.08 -29.18
C SER A 285 18.31 23.55 -29.02
N THR A 286 17.47 23.86 -28.04
CA THR A 286 16.83 25.18 -27.91
C THR A 286 17.11 25.83 -26.57
N THR A 287 17.08 27.16 -26.53
CA THR A 287 17.06 27.95 -25.28
C THR A 287 15.66 28.35 -24.84
N ALA A 288 14.64 28.04 -25.66
CA ALA A 288 13.24 28.31 -25.35
C ALA A 288 12.81 27.47 -24.14
N LYS A 289 12.02 28.06 -23.23
CA LYS A 289 11.56 27.42 -21.99
C LYS A 289 10.05 27.56 -21.85
N TYR A 290 9.37 26.55 -21.30
CA TYR A 290 7.95 26.71 -20.92
C TYR A 290 7.81 27.58 -19.68
N PHE A 291 8.65 27.37 -18.67
CA PHE A 291 8.76 28.25 -17.51
C PHE A 291 9.82 29.35 -17.75
N GLY A 292 10.35 29.98 -16.71
CA GLY A 292 11.17 31.18 -16.85
C GLY A 292 10.33 32.37 -17.29
N LYS A 293 10.84 33.17 -18.24
CA LYS A 293 10.15 34.38 -18.72
C LYS A 293 8.70 34.13 -19.12
N ASN A 294 8.40 33.00 -19.77
CA ASN A 294 7.04 32.66 -20.19
C ASN A 294 6.08 32.48 -19.01
N LEU A 295 6.55 31.95 -17.87
CA LEU A 295 5.74 31.86 -16.65
C LEU A 295 5.55 33.24 -16.00
N THR A 296 6.59 34.08 -15.98
CA THR A 296 6.48 35.48 -15.53
C THR A 296 5.41 36.23 -16.35
N ASP A 297 5.48 36.16 -17.69
CA ASP A 297 4.53 36.80 -18.59
C ASP A 297 3.10 36.24 -18.41
N ALA A 298 2.97 34.93 -18.12
CA ALA A 298 1.67 34.31 -17.84
C ALA A 298 1.05 34.82 -16.53
N ILE A 299 1.87 35.12 -15.51
CA ILE A 299 1.41 35.67 -14.23
C ILE A 299 1.03 37.14 -14.38
N GLU A 300 1.86 37.93 -15.06
CA GLU A 300 1.56 39.36 -15.34
C GLU A 300 0.28 39.51 -16.18
N SER A 301 0.04 38.58 -17.11
CA SER A 301 -1.20 38.51 -17.89
C SER A 301 -2.37 37.81 -17.19
N LYS A 302 -2.22 37.45 -15.90
CA LYS A 302 -3.24 36.81 -15.05
C LYS A 302 -3.78 35.47 -15.55
N LYS A 303 -3.00 34.74 -16.34
CA LYS A 303 -3.31 33.36 -16.77
C LYS A 303 -2.89 32.33 -15.73
N VAL A 304 -1.91 32.67 -14.90
CA VAL A 304 -1.47 31.94 -13.71
C VAL A 304 -1.52 32.91 -12.53
N ASP A 305 -2.04 32.47 -11.39
CA ASP A 305 -2.07 33.31 -10.19
C ASP A 305 -0.67 33.38 -9.54
N GLU A 306 -0.23 34.53 -9.04
CA GLU A 306 1.07 34.65 -8.36
C GLU A 306 1.17 33.72 -7.13
N SER A 307 0.05 33.45 -6.46
CA SER A 307 0.01 32.47 -5.37
C SER A 307 0.43 31.07 -5.82
N ARG A 308 0.20 30.71 -7.09
CA ARG A 308 0.61 29.41 -7.64
C ARG A 308 2.13 29.29 -7.70
N VAL A 309 2.85 30.26 -8.29
CA VAL A 309 4.32 30.23 -8.31
C VAL A 309 4.92 30.39 -6.91
N THR A 310 4.24 31.12 -6.03
CA THR A 310 4.64 31.24 -4.62
C THR A 310 4.55 29.87 -3.91
N ASP A 311 3.52 29.06 -4.17
CA ASP A 311 3.43 27.68 -3.67
C ASP A 311 4.53 26.77 -4.25
N MET A 312 4.80 26.86 -5.57
CA MET A 312 5.90 26.10 -6.20
C MET A 312 7.24 26.39 -5.51
N ALA A 313 7.60 27.67 -5.39
CA ALA A 313 8.84 28.09 -4.74
C ALA A 313 8.85 27.69 -3.26
N THR A 314 7.73 27.82 -2.55
CA THR A 314 7.61 27.41 -1.14
C THR A 314 7.84 25.92 -0.96
N ARG A 315 7.28 25.06 -1.82
CA ARG A 315 7.51 23.60 -1.78
C ARG A 315 8.97 23.24 -1.97
N ILE A 316 9.64 23.87 -2.95
CA ILE A 316 11.05 23.63 -3.26
C ILE A 316 11.94 24.08 -2.10
N VAL A 317 11.75 25.31 -1.62
CA VAL A 317 12.52 25.89 -0.51
C VAL A 317 12.24 25.16 0.81
N ALA A 318 10.99 24.77 1.08
CA ALA A 318 10.65 23.97 2.25
C ALA A 318 11.35 22.61 2.21
N THR A 319 11.41 21.99 1.03
CA THR A 319 12.13 20.72 0.86
C THR A 319 13.63 20.90 1.13
N TRP A 320 14.25 21.98 0.65
CA TRP A 320 15.64 22.33 0.95
C TRP A 320 15.90 22.47 2.46
N TYR A 321 15.05 23.20 3.18
CA TYR A 321 15.11 23.31 4.65
C TYR A 321 14.86 21.98 5.36
N ARG A 322 13.88 21.20 4.88
CA ARG A 322 13.47 19.92 5.46
C ARG A 322 14.65 18.98 5.65
N PHE A 323 15.57 18.97 4.69
CA PHE A 323 16.73 18.08 4.69
C PHE A 323 18.04 18.74 5.16
N ARG A 324 17.95 19.91 5.83
CA ARG A 324 19.10 20.65 6.38
C ARG A 324 20.18 20.90 5.34
N GLN A 325 19.74 21.31 4.15
CA GLN A 325 20.65 21.74 3.09
C GLN A 325 21.03 23.22 3.21
N ASP A 326 20.45 23.92 4.20
CA ASP A 326 20.76 25.30 4.60
C ASP A 326 21.94 25.40 5.59
N GLU A 327 22.38 24.28 6.15
CA GLU A 327 23.39 24.24 7.21
C GLU A 327 24.47 23.21 6.87
N ASP A 328 25.73 23.65 6.80
CA ASP A 328 26.92 22.81 6.57
C ASP A 328 26.75 21.80 5.41
N TYR A 329 26.13 22.25 4.30
CA TYR A 329 25.98 21.44 3.10
C TYR A 329 27.28 21.49 2.27
N PRO A 330 27.82 20.36 1.78
CA PRO A 330 29.05 20.37 1.00
C PRO A 330 28.91 21.13 -0.32
N GLU A 331 29.98 21.80 -0.71
CA GLU A 331 30.11 22.42 -2.03
C GLU A 331 30.00 21.38 -3.15
N LEU A 332 29.47 21.80 -4.30
CA LEU A 332 29.34 20.94 -5.47
C LEU A 332 30.71 20.59 -6.06
N THR A 333 30.98 19.30 -6.18
CA THR A 333 32.24 18.75 -6.73
C THR A 333 32.03 17.84 -7.93
N LEU A 334 30.89 18.02 -8.61
CA LEU A 334 30.59 17.40 -9.90
C LEU A 334 30.75 18.40 -11.04
N ASP A 335 31.09 17.85 -12.20
CA ASP A 335 30.84 18.46 -13.50
C ASP A 335 30.49 17.33 -14.46
N SER A 336 29.20 17.14 -14.72
CA SER A 336 28.66 16.00 -15.47
C SER A 336 29.06 16.03 -16.94
N PHE A 337 29.51 17.20 -17.43
CA PHE A 337 29.79 17.45 -18.83
C PHE A 337 31.28 17.77 -19.07
N ASP A 338 32.07 17.91 -18.00
CA ASP A 338 33.52 18.05 -18.03
C ASP A 338 34.18 17.29 -16.87
N LEU A 339 34.13 15.95 -16.94
CA LEU A 339 34.62 15.05 -15.89
C LEU A 339 36.11 15.19 -15.58
N ASP A 340 36.91 15.60 -16.55
CA ASP A 340 38.37 15.75 -16.42
C ASP A 340 38.73 16.96 -15.55
N ASN A 341 37.87 18.00 -15.56
CA ASN A 341 38.06 19.21 -14.77
C ASN A 341 37.22 19.24 -13.47
N ALA A 342 36.37 18.24 -13.22
CA ALA A 342 35.61 18.11 -11.99
C ALA A 342 36.53 17.98 -10.76
N PRO A 343 36.25 18.66 -9.63
CA PRO A 343 37.08 18.55 -8.42
C PRO A 343 37.20 17.10 -7.91
N TYR A 344 38.43 16.69 -7.58
CA TYR A 344 38.68 15.35 -7.06
C TYR A 344 38.15 15.21 -5.62
N VAL A 345 37.04 14.49 -5.48
CA VAL A 345 36.51 14.02 -4.18
C VAL A 345 36.14 12.55 -4.31
N ASN A 346 36.71 11.70 -3.46
CA ASN A 346 36.38 10.28 -3.40
C ASN A 346 35.34 10.02 -2.31
N VAL A 347 34.15 9.58 -2.72
CA VAL A 347 33.02 9.34 -1.81
C VAL A 347 32.76 7.85 -1.55
N GLN A 348 33.50 6.94 -2.19
CA GLN A 348 33.27 5.48 -2.15
C GLN A 348 33.33 4.86 -0.74
N SER A 349 34.15 5.42 0.16
CA SER A 349 34.40 4.87 1.49
C SER A 349 34.65 3.33 1.46
N ASP A 350 34.01 2.56 2.33
CA ASP A 350 33.95 1.09 2.23
C ASP A 350 32.58 0.56 1.74
N HIS A 351 31.84 1.37 0.98
CA HIS A 351 30.50 1.03 0.49
C HIS A 351 30.46 -0.20 -0.41
N TYR A 352 31.58 -0.55 -1.08
CA TYR A 352 31.70 -1.79 -1.83
C TYR A 352 31.37 -3.04 -1.00
N LYS A 353 31.60 -3.03 0.32
CA LYS A 353 31.22 -4.14 1.21
C LYS A 353 29.71 -4.33 1.26
N LEU A 354 28.96 -3.22 1.32
CA LEU A 354 27.49 -3.24 1.31
C LEU A 354 26.97 -3.68 -0.06
N VAL A 355 27.61 -3.23 -1.16
CA VAL A 355 27.26 -3.71 -2.52
C VAL A 355 27.44 -5.22 -2.62
N ARG A 356 28.59 -5.75 -2.20
CA ARG A 356 28.87 -7.20 -2.20
C ARG A 356 27.88 -7.98 -1.33
N GLU A 357 27.62 -7.51 -0.11
CA GLU A 357 26.69 -8.15 0.83
C GLU A 357 25.28 -8.21 0.24
N MET A 358 24.82 -7.10 -0.32
CA MET A 358 23.47 -7.00 -0.88
C MET A 358 23.32 -7.76 -2.20
N ALA A 359 24.34 -7.76 -3.05
CA ALA A 359 24.37 -8.57 -4.27
C ALA A 359 24.29 -10.07 -3.94
N ALA A 360 25.01 -10.54 -2.91
CA ALA A 360 24.90 -11.91 -2.45
C ALA A 360 23.51 -12.19 -1.81
N ALA A 361 22.99 -11.27 -1.01
CA ALA A 361 21.68 -11.40 -0.36
C ALA A 361 20.49 -11.38 -1.34
N SER A 362 20.68 -10.80 -2.53
CA SER A 362 19.68 -10.72 -3.61
C SER A 362 19.83 -11.81 -4.67
N THR A 363 20.96 -12.54 -4.68
CA THR A 363 21.16 -13.67 -5.61
C THR A 363 20.15 -14.78 -5.32
N VAL A 364 19.40 -15.18 -6.36
CA VAL A 364 18.35 -16.19 -6.28
C VAL A 364 18.86 -17.52 -6.84
N LEU A 365 18.86 -18.55 -6.01
CA LEU A 365 19.12 -19.93 -6.45
C LEU A 365 17.81 -20.53 -6.97
N LEU A 366 17.66 -20.71 -8.27
CA LEU A 366 16.41 -21.17 -8.88
C LEU A 366 16.26 -22.70 -8.86
N LYS A 367 17.35 -23.38 -9.19
CA LYS A 367 17.47 -24.85 -9.26
C LYS A 367 18.79 -25.27 -8.63
N ASN A 368 18.79 -26.37 -7.87
CA ASN A 368 20.02 -27.00 -7.38
C ASN A 368 19.79 -28.49 -7.09
N SER A 369 20.51 -29.36 -7.78
CA SER A 369 20.48 -30.81 -7.63
C SER A 369 21.67 -31.33 -6.79
N GLY A 370 22.18 -30.49 -5.88
CA GLY A 370 23.22 -30.85 -4.92
C GLY A 370 24.66 -30.53 -5.34
N ILE A 371 24.87 -29.84 -6.47
CA ILE A 371 26.21 -29.41 -6.91
C ILE A 371 26.70 -28.17 -6.14
N LEU A 372 25.78 -27.30 -5.71
CA LEU A 372 26.09 -26.12 -4.91
C LEU A 372 25.71 -26.34 -3.43
N PRO A 373 26.48 -25.81 -2.47
CA PRO A 373 27.69 -25.00 -2.66
C PRO A 373 28.89 -25.83 -3.12
N LEU A 374 29.67 -25.30 -4.05
CA LEU A 374 30.88 -25.92 -4.57
C LEU A 374 32.00 -25.82 -3.54
N LYS A 375 32.28 -26.93 -2.84
CA LYS A 375 33.30 -26.98 -1.78
C LYS A 375 34.73 -27.05 -2.30
N SER A 376 34.94 -27.75 -3.41
CA SER A 376 36.22 -27.89 -4.10
C SER A 376 35.95 -28.35 -5.53
N ALA A 377 36.85 -28.00 -6.45
CA ALA A 377 36.91 -28.57 -7.80
C ALA A 377 38.38 -28.68 -8.21
N LYS A 378 38.71 -29.68 -9.03
CA LYS A 378 40.06 -29.82 -9.62
C LYS A 378 40.16 -29.13 -10.97
N SER A 379 39.08 -29.10 -11.73
CA SER A 379 39.01 -28.40 -13.02
C SER A 379 37.67 -27.69 -13.20
N VAL A 380 37.73 -26.45 -13.66
CA VAL A 380 36.56 -25.61 -13.90
C VAL A 380 36.63 -25.01 -15.30
N ALA A 381 35.52 -25.06 -16.03
CA ALA A 381 35.35 -24.34 -17.28
C ALA A 381 34.40 -23.15 -17.07
N TYR A 382 34.80 -21.97 -17.55
CA TYR A 382 33.96 -20.79 -17.62
C TYR A 382 33.58 -20.54 -19.10
N ILE A 383 32.29 -20.60 -19.41
CA ILE A 383 31.78 -20.47 -20.77
C ILE A 383 30.82 -19.27 -20.85
N GLY A 384 30.97 -18.46 -21.90
CA GLY A 384 30.07 -17.35 -22.22
C GLY A 384 30.66 -15.98 -21.95
N SER A 385 30.33 -15.01 -22.81
CA SER A 385 30.78 -13.62 -22.74
C SER A 385 30.43 -12.96 -21.40
N ASP A 386 29.27 -13.28 -20.83
CA ASP A 386 28.79 -12.77 -19.53
C ASP A 386 29.69 -13.18 -18.34
N ALA A 387 30.69 -14.04 -18.55
CA ALA A 387 31.64 -14.44 -17.51
C ALA A 387 32.77 -13.43 -17.27
N ALA A 388 32.99 -12.48 -18.18
CA ALA A 388 34.13 -11.55 -18.17
C ALA A 388 33.69 -10.10 -18.42
N VAL A 389 34.52 -9.11 -18.09
CA VAL A 389 34.26 -7.71 -18.47
C VAL A 389 34.22 -7.52 -20.00
N ASP A 390 33.58 -6.44 -20.48
CA ASP A 390 33.62 -6.04 -21.90
C ASP A 390 35.08 -5.89 -22.36
N PRO A 391 35.50 -6.55 -23.46
CA PRO A 391 36.86 -6.46 -23.99
C PRO A 391 37.30 -5.04 -24.39
N ASN A 392 36.35 -4.14 -24.66
CA ASN A 392 36.60 -2.73 -24.98
C ASN A 392 36.73 -1.85 -23.73
N GLY A 393 36.39 -2.38 -22.54
CA GLY A 393 36.49 -1.70 -21.25
C GLY A 393 35.14 -1.57 -20.52
N ILE A 394 35.18 -1.55 -19.19
CA ILE A 394 34.00 -1.59 -18.30
C ILE A 394 33.02 -0.41 -18.45
N ASN A 395 33.43 0.68 -19.11
CA ASN A 395 32.62 1.86 -19.38
C ASN A 395 32.78 2.30 -20.85
N ALA A 396 33.09 1.37 -21.75
CA ALA A 396 33.34 1.68 -23.17
C ALA A 396 32.07 2.16 -23.90
N CYS A 397 30.89 1.75 -23.40
CA CYS A 397 29.60 2.09 -23.96
C CYS A 397 28.98 3.26 -23.18
N SER A 398 28.59 4.31 -23.89
CA SER A 398 27.88 5.45 -23.30
C SER A 398 26.61 4.97 -22.60
N ASP A 399 26.40 5.42 -21.35
CA ASP A 399 25.28 5.03 -20.49
C ASP A 399 25.06 3.51 -20.40
N GLN A 400 26.15 2.72 -20.47
CA GLN A 400 26.12 1.25 -20.45
C GLN A 400 25.30 0.62 -21.60
N GLY A 401 25.12 1.33 -22.72
CA GLY A 401 24.31 0.91 -23.88
C GLY A 401 24.89 -0.20 -24.75
N CYS A 402 25.32 -1.31 -24.16
CA CYS A 402 25.77 -2.52 -24.86
C CYS A 402 25.76 -3.76 -23.94
N ASP A 403 25.81 -4.95 -24.53
CA ASP A 403 25.80 -6.23 -23.81
C ASP A 403 26.95 -7.15 -24.26
N ASN A 404 28.19 -6.65 -24.17
CA ASN A 404 29.40 -7.31 -24.72
C ASN A 404 30.20 -8.14 -23.69
N GLY A 405 29.72 -8.25 -22.46
CA GLY A 405 30.41 -8.87 -21.33
C GLY A 405 29.45 -9.13 -20.18
N THR A 406 29.97 -9.20 -18.96
CA THR A 406 29.15 -9.46 -17.77
C THR A 406 28.18 -8.31 -17.51
N LEU A 407 26.90 -8.64 -17.41
CA LEU A 407 25.85 -7.65 -17.22
C LEU A 407 25.71 -7.30 -15.73
N ALA A 408 26.38 -6.23 -15.30
CA ALA A 408 26.33 -5.76 -13.91
C ALA A 408 25.33 -4.62 -13.68
N VAL A 409 25.09 -3.82 -14.73
CA VAL A 409 24.22 -2.64 -14.78
C VAL A 409 23.64 -2.57 -16.18
N ALA A 410 22.35 -2.24 -16.30
CA ALA A 410 21.66 -2.07 -17.57
C ALA A 410 21.72 -0.60 -18.06
N TRP A 411 21.20 -0.31 -19.26
CA TRP A 411 21.49 0.98 -19.92
C TRP A 411 20.50 2.12 -19.61
N GLY A 412 20.95 3.35 -19.87
CA GLY A 412 20.12 4.56 -19.82
C GLY A 412 20.46 5.50 -18.66
N SER A 413 19.55 6.42 -18.33
CA SER A 413 19.73 7.38 -17.22
C SER A 413 19.80 6.72 -15.84
N GLY A 414 19.26 5.51 -15.71
CA GLY A 414 19.37 4.69 -14.51
C GLY A 414 20.78 4.16 -14.20
N SER A 415 21.76 4.40 -15.09
CA SER A 415 23.12 3.85 -15.00
C SER A 415 24.13 4.83 -14.38
N ALA A 416 25.33 4.31 -14.08
CA ALA A 416 26.49 5.09 -13.66
C ALA A 416 27.79 4.44 -14.17
N SER A 417 28.87 5.23 -14.24
CA SER A 417 30.19 4.72 -14.64
C SER A 417 30.81 3.91 -13.50
N LEU A 418 31.17 2.65 -13.78
CA LEU A 418 31.77 1.73 -12.82
C LEU A 418 33.19 2.19 -12.45
N PRO A 419 33.55 2.35 -11.16
CA PRO A 419 34.94 2.64 -10.76
C PRO A 419 35.87 1.46 -11.02
N TYR A 420 35.30 0.25 -10.95
CA TYR A 420 35.86 -1.03 -11.34
C TYR A 420 34.71 -2.03 -11.47
N LEU A 421 34.98 -3.21 -12.03
CA LEU A 421 34.04 -4.32 -12.05
C LEU A 421 34.80 -5.62 -11.80
N ILE A 422 34.42 -6.35 -10.76
CA ILE A 422 34.91 -7.72 -10.56
C ILE A 422 34.02 -8.65 -11.37
N ASP A 423 34.52 -9.19 -12.48
CA ASP A 423 33.78 -10.15 -13.28
C ASP A 423 33.66 -11.55 -12.60
N PRO A 424 32.70 -12.38 -13.04
CA PRO A 424 32.51 -13.73 -12.51
C PRO A 424 33.76 -14.61 -12.52
N ILE A 425 34.54 -14.62 -13.60
CA ILE A 425 35.77 -15.43 -13.70
C ILE A 425 36.75 -15.03 -12.60
N THR A 426 36.97 -13.74 -12.42
CA THR A 426 37.90 -13.18 -11.44
C THR A 426 37.44 -13.52 -10.02
N GLY A 427 36.17 -13.26 -9.71
CA GLY A 427 35.60 -13.55 -8.39
C GLY A 427 35.66 -15.04 -8.02
N LEU A 428 35.25 -15.91 -8.94
CA LEU A 428 35.21 -17.36 -8.71
C LEU A 428 36.61 -17.96 -8.62
N SER A 429 37.53 -17.57 -9.50
CA SER A 429 38.91 -18.08 -9.48
C SER A 429 39.65 -17.66 -8.21
N ASN A 430 39.40 -16.44 -7.73
CA ASN A 430 39.95 -15.97 -6.45
C ASN A 430 39.42 -16.78 -5.26
N ALA A 431 38.14 -17.15 -5.28
CA ALA A 431 37.51 -17.90 -4.18
C ALA A 431 37.86 -19.40 -4.20
N LEU A 432 37.99 -20.01 -5.38
CA LEU A 432 38.32 -21.42 -5.56
C LEU A 432 39.82 -21.70 -5.42
N GLY A 433 40.67 -20.70 -5.72
CA GLY A 433 42.10 -20.74 -5.48
C GLY A 433 42.92 -21.25 -6.66
N LYS A 434 44.24 -21.14 -6.53
CA LYS A 434 45.22 -21.38 -7.61
C LYS A 434 45.46 -22.86 -7.97
N ASP A 435 45.03 -23.78 -7.12
CA ASP A 435 45.27 -25.22 -7.31
C ASP A 435 44.23 -25.89 -8.23
N VAL A 436 43.25 -25.11 -8.72
CA VAL A 436 42.22 -25.52 -9.68
C VAL A 436 42.71 -25.22 -11.11
N SER A 437 42.51 -26.17 -12.03
CA SER A 437 42.74 -25.94 -13.45
C SER A 437 41.56 -25.18 -14.07
N TYR A 438 41.81 -23.98 -14.60
CA TYR A 438 40.77 -23.17 -15.24
C TYR A 438 40.91 -23.19 -16.75
N LYS A 439 39.80 -23.43 -17.44
CA LYS A 439 39.65 -23.19 -18.88
C LYS A 439 38.54 -22.16 -19.10
N LYS A 440 38.62 -21.39 -20.19
CA LYS A 440 37.55 -20.46 -20.56
C LYS A 440 37.31 -20.40 -22.06
N HIS A 441 36.07 -20.13 -22.44
CA HIS A 441 35.67 -19.82 -23.81
C HIS A 441 34.55 -18.76 -23.77
N LEU A 442 34.78 -17.61 -24.40
CA LEU A 442 33.93 -16.42 -24.24
C LEU A 442 33.17 -16.02 -25.51
N ASP A 443 33.32 -16.77 -26.61
CA ASP A 443 32.53 -16.55 -27.82
C ASP A 443 31.26 -17.40 -27.75
N ASN A 444 30.10 -16.75 -27.68
CA ASN A 444 28.83 -17.46 -27.53
C ASN A 444 28.36 -18.15 -28.83
N TRP A 445 29.00 -17.86 -29.96
CA TRP A 445 28.62 -18.38 -31.27
C TRP A 445 29.45 -19.60 -31.68
N ASP A 446 30.64 -19.79 -31.10
CA ASP A 446 31.47 -20.98 -31.30
C ASP A 446 31.09 -22.11 -30.33
N LEU A 447 29.92 -22.71 -30.61
CA LEU A 447 29.33 -23.76 -29.77
C LEU A 447 30.19 -25.02 -29.69
N GLU A 448 31.00 -25.32 -30.72
CA GLU A 448 31.89 -26.48 -30.74
C GLU A 448 33.05 -26.28 -29.76
N ALA A 449 33.72 -25.13 -29.81
CA ALA A 449 34.79 -24.81 -28.87
C ALA A 449 34.26 -24.64 -27.44
N ALA A 450 33.06 -24.09 -27.26
CA ALA A 450 32.38 -24.03 -25.96
C ALA A 450 32.16 -25.42 -25.36
N ALA A 451 31.62 -26.36 -26.16
CA ALA A 451 31.40 -27.74 -25.76
C ALA A 451 32.72 -28.46 -25.44
N GLU A 452 33.75 -28.32 -26.28
CA GLU A 452 35.05 -28.96 -26.06
C GLU A 452 35.77 -28.40 -24.82
N THR A 453 35.65 -27.09 -24.56
CA THR A 453 36.17 -26.45 -23.34
C THR A 453 35.51 -27.02 -22.08
N ALA A 454 34.20 -27.29 -22.15
CA ALA A 454 33.42 -27.80 -21.02
C ALA A 454 33.65 -29.30 -20.76
N LYS A 455 33.85 -30.11 -21.80
CA LYS A 455 33.82 -31.58 -21.77
C LYS A 455 34.65 -32.25 -20.66
N ASP A 456 35.88 -31.76 -20.43
CA ASP A 456 36.81 -32.36 -19.46
C ASP A 456 36.84 -31.64 -18.10
N ALA A 457 36.03 -30.61 -17.91
CA ALA A 457 35.95 -29.90 -16.63
C ALA A 457 35.12 -30.69 -15.61
N GLU A 458 35.52 -30.68 -14.34
CA GLU A 458 34.72 -31.27 -13.25
C GLU A 458 33.39 -30.53 -13.09
N VAL A 459 33.41 -29.21 -13.28
CA VAL A 459 32.23 -28.32 -13.29
C VAL A 459 32.36 -27.33 -14.44
N ALA A 460 31.29 -27.18 -15.22
CA ALA A 460 31.19 -26.16 -16.26
C ALA A 460 30.20 -25.08 -15.82
N PHE A 461 30.68 -23.85 -15.66
CA PHE A 461 29.82 -22.68 -15.47
C PHE A 461 29.53 -22.06 -16.83
N VAL A 462 28.25 -21.90 -17.16
CA VAL A 462 27.80 -21.18 -18.35
C VAL A 462 27.11 -19.91 -17.92
N PHE A 463 27.61 -18.79 -18.43
CA PHE A 463 27.13 -17.45 -18.17
C PHE A 463 26.36 -16.95 -19.39
N ALA A 464 25.18 -16.43 -19.15
CA ALA A 464 24.34 -15.83 -20.18
C ALA A 464 23.56 -14.67 -19.56
N ASN A 465 23.11 -13.75 -20.40
CA ASN A 465 22.41 -12.57 -19.93
C ASN A 465 21.23 -12.20 -20.85
N SER A 466 20.47 -11.19 -20.44
CA SER A 466 19.48 -10.51 -21.25
C SER A 466 19.29 -9.11 -20.70
N ASP A 467 19.51 -8.12 -21.56
CA ASP A 467 19.57 -6.71 -21.21
C ASP A 467 18.37 -5.90 -21.73
N SER A 468 18.19 -4.69 -21.20
CA SER A 468 17.18 -3.69 -21.59
C SER A 468 17.54 -2.32 -21.03
N GLY A 469 16.83 -1.26 -21.44
CA GLY A 469 17.04 0.05 -20.83
C GLY A 469 16.13 1.13 -21.40
N GLU A 470 16.63 2.35 -21.41
CA GLU A 470 15.89 3.54 -21.86
C GLU A 470 15.86 3.71 -23.39
N GLU A 471 14.75 4.16 -24.01
CA GLU A 471 14.59 4.07 -25.48
C GLU A 471 15.47 5.00 -26.33
N TYR A 472 16.15 5.98 -25.72
CA TYR A 472 17.08 6.83 -26.48
C TYR A 472 18.33 6.07 -26.94
N ILE A 473 18.52 4.82 -26.50
CA ILE A 473 19.56 3.90 -26.96
C ILE A 473 18.91 2.68 -27.59
N THR A 474 19.42 2.26 -28.74
CA THR A 474 19.05 1.00 -29.40
C THR A 474 20.22 0.02 -29.34
N VAL A 475 20.03 -1.14 -28.72
CA VAL A 475 21.04 -2.21 -28.61
C VAL A 475 20.52 -3.47 -29.28
N ASP A 476 21.23 -3.98 -30.29
CA ASP A 476 20.84 -5.16 -31.08
C ASP A 476 19.37 -5.11 -31.58
N GLY A 477 18.93 -3.93 -32.00
CA GLY A 477 17.56 -3.68 -32.49
C GLY A 477 16.50 -3.56 -31.39
N ASN A 478 16.85 -3.65 -30.11
CA ASN A 478 15.96 -3.39 -28.96
C ASN A 478 15.99 -1.89 -28.64
N VAL A 479 14.84 -1.22 -28.73
CA VAL A 479 14.70 0.23 -28.56
C VAL A 479 14.15 0.49 -27.16
N GLY A 480 15.04 0.45 -26.16
CA GLY A 480 14.69 0.44 -24.74
C GLY A 480 14.07 -0.89 -24.29
N ASP A 481 12.82 -1.13 -24.69
CA ASP A 481 12.11 -2.38 -24.45
C ASP A 481 12.77 -3.57 -25.18
N ARG A 482 12.70 -4.76 -24.59
CA ARG A 482 13.20 -6.00 -25.20
C ARG A 482 12.24 -6.48 -26.28
N ASN A 483 12.77 -6.87 -27.44
CA ASN A 483 11.98 -7.47 -28.52
C ASN A 483 11.46 -8.88 -28.17
N ASN A 484 12.13 -9.56 -27.24
CA ASN A 484 11.78 -10.88 -26.71
C ASN A 484 12.35 -11.05 -25.29
N ILE A 485 12.00 -12.16 -24.65
CA ILE A 485 12.50 -12.52 -23.31
C ILE A 485 13.39 -13.77 -23.34
N SER A 486 14.08 -14.04 -24.46
CA SER A 486 15.11 -15.06 -24.52
C SER A 486 16.46 -14.53 -24.03
N LEU A 487 17.42 -15.43 -23.81
CA LEU A 487 18.78 -15.01 -23.49
C LEU A 487 19.44 -14.38 -24.73
N TRP A 488 20.13 -13.27 -24.50
CA TRP A 488 20.86 -12.54 -25.54
C TRP A 488 22.14 -13.29 -25.93
N ASN A 489 22.77 -12.82 -27.01
CA ASN A 489 24.06 -13.34 -27.46
C ASN A 489 24.09 -14.88 -27.60
N ASN A 490 23.06 -15.48 -28.20
CA ASN A 490 22.96 -16.94 -28.41
C ASN A 490 22.95 -17.80 -27.13
N GLY A 491 22.63 -17.21 -25.97
CA GLY A 491 22.78 -17.85 -24.65
C GLY A 491 22.05 -19.19 -24.50
N ASP A 492 20.85 -19.33 -25.06
CA ASP A 492 20.09 -20.59 -24.98
C ASP A 492 20.79 -21.77 -25.68
N ASN A 493 21.36 -21.52 -26.87
CA ASN A 493 22.10 -22.54 -27.62
C ASN A 493 23.45 -22.84 -26.95
N LEU A 494 24.11 -21.83 -26.39
CA LEU A 494 25.35 -21.98 -25.62
C LEU A 494 25.16 -22.89 -24.40
N ILE A 495 24.11 -22.64 -23.60
CA ILE A 495 23.77 -23.45 -22.44
C ILE A 495 23.48 -24.89 -22.85
N LYS A 496 22.71 -25.09 -23.92
CA LYS A 496 22.41 -26.43 -24.43
C LYS A 496 23.69 -27.16 -24.84
N ALA A 497 24.57 -26.53 -25.64
CA ALA A 497 25.80 -27.15 -26.13
C ALA A 497 26.73 -27.56 -24.99
N VAL A 498 26.90 -26.71 -23.98
CA VAL A 498 27.70 -27.05 -22.80
C VAL A 498 27.06 -28.15 -21.96
N ALA A 499 25.73 -28.11 -21.77
CA ALA A 499 25.03 -29.15 -21.02
C ALA A 499 25.06 -30.51 -21.73
N ASP A 500 25.06 -30.55 -23.06
CA ASP A 500 25.25 -31.76 -23.86
C ASP A 500 26.67 -32.36 -23.63
N ALA A 501 27.68 -31.50 -23.42
CA ALA A 501 29.08 -31.91 -23.27
C ALA A 501 29.54 -32.19 -21.82
N ASN A 502 28.97 -31.52 -20.82
CA ASN A 502 29.36 -31.64 -19.42
C ASN A 502 28.19 -32.07 -18.53
N LYS A 503 28.39 -33.05 -17.64
CA LYS A 503 27.34 -33.60 -16.76
C LYS A 503 27.04 -32.75 -15.52
N ASN A 504 27.90 -31.80 -15.20
CA ASN A 504 27.91 -30.95 -14.01
C ASN A 504 27.84 -29.48 -14.41
N THR A 505 26.84 -29.13 -15.22
CA THR A 505 26.66 -27.75 -15.69
C THR A 505 25.94 -26.91 -14.65
N VAL A 506 26.51 -25.75 -14.33
CA VAL A 506 25.90 -24.68 -13.54
C VAL A 506 25.63 -23.50 -14.46
N VAL A 507 24.37 -23.08 -14.54
CA VAL A 507 23.97 -21.92 -15.34
C VAL A 507 23.88 -20.69 -14.42
N VAL A 508 24.48 -19.59 -14.85
CA VAL A 508 24.39 -18.28 -14.19
C VAL A 508 23.76 -17.29 -15.16
N ILE A 509 22.71 -16.59 -14.73
CA ILE A 509 21.95 -15.65 -15.56
C ILE A 509 21.95 -14.26 -14.92
N HIS A 510 22.64 -13.29 -15.53
CA HIS A 510 22.46 -11.88 -15.22
C HIS A 510 21.39 -11.30 -16.13
N SER A 511 20.28 -10.81 -15.58
CA SER A 511 19.22 -10.27 -16.44
C SER A 511 18.41 -9.19 -15.75
N VAL A 512 18.00 -8.21 -16.56
CA VAL A 512 17.08 -7.12 -16.20
C VAL A 512 15.71 -7.60 -15.73
N GLY A 513 15.29 -8.83 -16.09
CA GLY A 513 13.96 -9.33 -15.79
C GLY A 513 13.81 -10.84 -16.05
N PRO A 514 12.58 -11.35 -16.22
CA PRO A 514 12.37 -12.76 -16.50
C PRO A 514 12.88 -13.13 -17.91
N VAL A 515 13.34 -14.38 -18.04
CA VAL A 515 13.77 -15.00 -19.31
C VAL A 515 13.16 -16.39 -19.49
N THR A 516 12.89 -16.81 -20.72
CA THR A 516 12.51 -18.19 -21.03
C THR A 516 13.69 -19.15 -20.85
N MET A 517 13.42 -20.40 -20.48
CA MET A 517 14.47 -21.41 -20.24
C MET A 517 14.14 -22.75 -20.93
N PRO A 518 14.17 -22.83 -22.28
CA PRO A 518 13.78 -24.03 -23.01
C PRO A 518 14.61 -25.28 -22.67
N TRP A 519 15.83 -25.08 -22.16
CA TRP A 519 16.78 -26.13 -21.74
C TRP A 519 16.60 -26.61 -20.29
N ILE A 520 15.65 -26.07 -19.52
CA ILE A 520 15.56 -26.28 -18.06
C ILE A 520 15.44 -27.74 -17.61
N SER A 521 14.84 -28.59 -18.46
CA SER A 521 14.66 -30.02 -18.22
C SER A 521 15.93 -30.85 -18.49
N HIS A 522 16.99 -30.24 -19.06
CA HIS A 522 18.21 -30.94 -19.39
C HIS A 522 18.86 -31.58 -18.14
N PRO A 523 19.13 -32.90 -18.14
CA PRO A 523 19.52 -33.63 -16.93
C PRO A 523 20.90 -33.25 -16.39
N ASN A 524 21.76 -32.70 -17.24
CA ASN A 524 23.11 -32.28 -16.88
C ASN A 524 23.16 -30.87 -16.26
N ILE A 525 22.07 -30.11 -16.33
CA ILE A 525 21.98 -28.80 -15.68
C ILE A 525 21.64 -29.01 -14.20
N LYS A 526 22.67 -28.90 -13.35
CA LYS A 526 22.61 -29.20 -11.93
C LYS A 526 22.25 -28.00 -11.07
N ALA A 527 22.56 -26.78 -11.51
CA ALA A 527 22.11 -25.58 -10.82
C ALA A 527 21.81 -24.43 -11.79
N ILE A 528 20.91 -23.54 -11.38
CA ILE A 528 20.59 -22.28 -12.07
C ILE A 528 20.61 -21.18 -11.01
N VAL A 529 21.46 -20.18 -11.21
CA VAL A 529 21.66 -19.05 -10.31
C VAL A 529 21.32 -17.77 -11.06
N TRP A 530 20.52 -16.90 -10.44
CA TRP A 530 20.20 -15.58 -10.97
C TRP A 530 20.76 -14.52 -10.01
N PRO A 531 21.90 -13.89 -10.34
CA PRO A 531 22.47 -12.79 -9.55
C PRO A 531 21.82 -11.43 -9.85
N GLY A 532 20.99 -11.32 -10.90
CA GLY A 532 20.36 -10.06 -11.33
C GLY A 532 21.37 -9.09 -11.92
N LEU A 533 21.34 -7.83 -11.45
CA LEU A 533 22.23 -6.72 -11.77
C LEU A 533 23.00 -6.27 -10.51
N PRO A 534 24.11 -6.96 -10.17
CA PRO A 534 24.77 -6.87 -8.87
C PRO A 534 25.71 -5.66 -8.69
N GLY A 535 25.90 -4.81 -9.71
CA GLY A 535 26.85 -3.69 -9.64
C GLY A 535 28.32 -4.11 -9.57
N GLN A 536 29.18 -3.24 -9.03
CA GLN A 536 30.65 -3.36 -9.14
C GLN A 536 31.27 -4.61 -8.49
N GLU A 537 30.54 -5.29 -7.60
CA GLU A 537 30.98 -6.49 -6.87
C GLU A 537 30.37 -7.80 -7.42
N SER A 538 29.96 -7.80 -8.69
CA SER A 538 29.31 -8.93 -9.38
C SER A 538 29.96 -10.30 -9.08
N GLY A 539 31.20 -10.50 -9.50
CA GLY A 539 31.89 -11.79 -9.35
C GLY A 539 32.20 -12.16 -7.91
N ASN A 540 32.51 -11.18 -7.06
CA ASN A 540 32.80 -11.43 -5.64
C ASN A 540 31.57 -11.92 -4.87
N SER A 541 30.42 -11.31 -5.11
CA SER A 541 29.15 -11.70 -4.50
C SER A 541 28.64 -13.04 -5.03
N LEU A 542 28.76 -13.28 -6.34
CA LEU A 542 28.48 -14.58 -6.92
C LEU A 542 29.36 -15.67 -6.31
N ALA A 543 30.68 -15.43 -6.17
CA ALA A 543 31.59 -16.39 -5.59
C ALA A 543 31.27 -16.72 -4.12
N ASP A 544 30.79 -15.75 -3.34
CA ASP A 544 30.34 -15.99 -1.98
C ASP A 544 29.16 -16.99 -1.94
N ILE A 545 28.24 -16.91 -2.91
CA ILE A 545 27.13 -17.85 -3.05
C ILE A 545 27.61 -19.21 -3.55
N ILE A 546 28.38 -19.25 -4.64
CA ILE A 546 28.82 -20.51 -5.27
C ILE A 546 29.63 -21.36 -4.29
N THR A 547 30.55 -20.77 -3.52
CA THR A 547 31.37 -21.49 -2.53
C THR A 547 30.62 -21.82 -1.23
N GLY A 548 29.46 -21.20 -1.02
CA GLY A 548 28.66 -21.32 0.20
C GLY A 548 29.25 -20.59 1.40
N LYS A 549 30.08 -19.58 1.16
CA LYS A 549 30.44 -18.60 2.19
C LYS A 549 29.20 -17.80 2.62
N VAL A 550 28.30 -17.54 1.69
CA VAL A 550 26.95 -17.04 1.94
C VAL A 550 25.95 -18.09 1.47
N ASN A 551 24.93 -18.35 2.30
CA ASN A 551 23.80 -19.18 1.90
C ASN A 551 22.80 -18.31 1.09
N PRO A 552 22.42 -18.69 -0.14
CA PRO A 552 21.49 -17.92 -0.94
C PRO A 552 20.16 -17.76 -0.21
N SER A 553 19.68 -16.52 -0.22
CA SER A 553 18.45 -16.12 0.46
C SER A 553 17.60 -15.14 -0.35
N GLY A 554 18.03 -14.81 -1.57
CA GLY A 554 17.23 -14.01 -2.49
C GLY A 554 15.96 -14.75 -2.91
N ARG A 555 14.92 -13.98 -3.24
CA ARG A 555 13.65 -14.45 -3.79
C ARG A 555 13.31 -13.66 -5.05
N LEU A 556 12.71 -14.32 -6.03
CA LEU A 556 12.30 -13.65 -7.27
C LEU A 556 11.28 -12.52 -6.97
N PRO A 557 11.55 -11.27 -7.40
CA PRO A 557 10.60 -10.16 -7.31
C PRO A 557 9.63 -10.11 -8.50
N TYR A 558 9.66 -11.14 -9.37
CA TYR A 558 8.77 -11.33 -10.51
C TYR A 558 8.53 -12.83 -10.78
N THR A 559 7.55 -13.13 -11.61
CA THR A 559 7.28 -14.49 -12.07
C THR A 559 8.12 -14.83 -13.29
N ILE A 560 8.68 -16.05 -13.36
CA ILE A 560 9.30 -16.60 -14.58
C ILE A 560 8.33 -17.61 -15.19
N ALA A 561 7.76 -17.29 -16.34
CA ALA A 561 6.87 -18.15 -17.10
C ALA A 561 7.58 -19.33 -17.76
N LYS A 562 6.81 -20.33 -18.20
CA LYS A 562 7.33 -21.39 -19.07
C LYS A 562 7.43 -20.88 -20.50
N GLU A 563 6.39 -20.19 -20.95
CA GLU A 563 6.30 -19.60 -22.29
C GLU A 563 6.03 -18.11 -22.20
N ALA A 564 6.56 -17.32 -23.13
CA ALA A 564 6.31 -15.88 -23.17
C ALA A 564 4.80 -15.53 -23.34
N SER A 565 4.00 -16.43 -23.89
CA SER A 565 2.55 -16.26 -24.04
C SER A 565 1.76 -16.40 -22.74
N ASP A 566 2.38 -16.87 -21.65
CA ASP A 566 1.71 -17.00 -20.37
C ASP A 566 1.46 -15.64 -19.69
N TYR A 567 2.26 -14.62 -20.03
CA TYR A 567 2.07 -13.25 -19.55
C TYR A 567 0.90 -12.56 -20.28
N ASN A 568 0.27 -11.61 -19.59
CA ASN A 568 -0.91 -10.88 -20.07
C ASN A 568 -0.64 -9.53 -20.70
N ALA A 569 0.54 -8.95 -20.49
CA ALA A 569 0.92 -7.65 -21.02
C ALA A 569 2.19 -7.75 -21.89
N LYS A 570 2.24 -6.86 -22.90
CA LYS A 570 3.34 -6.67 -23.85
C LYS A 570 3.49 -5.16 -24.13
N PRO A 571 4.69 -4.65 -24.50
CA PRO A 571 4.82 -3.28 -24.98
C PRO A 571 3.95 -3.12 -26.23
N SER A 572 3.19 -2.04 -26.28
CA SER A 572 2.20 -1.79 -27.33
C SER A 572 2.64 -0.64 -28.22
N PRO A 573 2.60 -0.79 -29.56
CA PRO A 573 2.89 0.31 -30.48
C PRO A 573 1.70 1.29 -30.60
N LEU A 574 0.58 1.02 -29.94
CA LEU A 574 -0.62 1.85 -30.00
C LEU A 574 -0.39 3.17 -29.26
N LYS A 575 -1.00 4.25 -29.76
CA LYS A 575 -1.00 5.55 -29.07
C LYS A 575 -1.80 5.56 -27.78
N ASN A 576 -2.80 4.69 -27.66
CA ASN A 576 -3.57 4.51 -26.43
C ASN A 576 -3.39 3.05 -26.00
N VAL A 577 -2.81 2.85 -24.83
CA VAL A 577 -2.50 1.55 -24.26
C VAL A 577 -3.41 1.36 -23.06
N GLU A 578 -4.52 0.66 -23.27
CA GLU A 578 -5.46 0.32 -22.19
C GLU A 578 -4.89 -0.81 -21.32
N TYR A 579 -4.86 -0.60 -20.01
CA TYR A 579 -4.36 -1.58 -19.03
C TYR A 579 -5.48 -2.57 -18.66
N THR A 580 -5.86 -3.37 -19.66
CA THR A 580 -7.01 -4.30 -19.61
C THR A 580 -6.89 -5.41 -18.57
N GLU A 581 -5.67 -5.69 -18.09
CA GLU A 581 -5.40 -6.65 -17.03
C GLU A 581 -5.86 -6.19 -15.64
N LYS A 582 -6.08 -4.89 -15.47
CA LYS A 582 -6.54 -4.29 -14.22
C LYS A 582 -5.66 -4.69 -13.03
N LEU A 583 -6.24 -5.29 -11.99
CA LEU A 583 -5.54 -5.72 -10.77
C LEU A 583 -4.66 -6.97 -10.98
N LEU A 584 -4.77 -7.66 -12.11
CA LEU A 584 -4.12 -8.95 -12.38
C LEU A 584 -2.70 -8.77 -12.96
N MET A 585 -1.84 -8.03 -12.27
CA MET A 585 -0.43 -7.89 -12.67
C MET A 585 0.45 -9.02 -12.12
N GLY A 586 1.39 -9.52 -12.93
CA GLY A 586 2.38 -10.52 -12.50
C GLY A 586 1.76 -11.83 -12.01
N TYR A 587 2.23 -12.38 -10.88
CA TYR A 587 1.73 -13.64 -10.29
C TYR A 587 0.21 -13.66 -10.05
N LYS A 588 -0.42 -12.50 -9.90
CA LYS A 588 -1.89 -12.38 -9.73
C LYS A 588 -2.62 -12.90 -10.96
N TRP A 589 -2.11 -12.63 -12.16
CA TRP A 589 -2.60 -13.21 -13.41
C TRP A 589 -2.45 -14.73 -13.44
N PHE A 590 -1.26 -15.23 -13.09
CA PHE A 590 -0.97 -16.66 -13.09
C PHE A 590 -1.88 -17.41 -12.10
N ASP A 591 -2.17 -16.79 -10.95
CA ASP A 591 -3.10 -17.32 -9.95
C ASP A 591 -4.53 -17.36 -10.47
N GLU A 592 -5.02 -16.25 -11.03
CA GLU A 592 -6.39 -16.13 -11.55
C GLU A 592 -6.64 -17.07 -12.74
N LYS A 593 -5.66 -17.19 -13.65
CA LYS A 593 -5.76 -18.06 -14.84
C LYS A 593 -5.32 -19.50 -14.59
N ASN A 594 -4.92 -19.83 -13.36
CA ASN A 594 -4.40 -21.14 -12.98
C ASN A 594 -3.23 -21.60 -13.89
N ILE A 595 -2.38 -20.67 -14.32
CA ILE A 595 -1.18 -20.95 -15.09
C ILE A 595 -0.08 -21.36 -14.12
N THR A 596 0.63 -22.45 -14.44
CA THR A 596 1.76 -22.91 -13.62
C THR A 596 3.05 -22.28 -14.14
N PRO A 597 3.66 -21.33 -13.41
CA PRO A 597 4.90 -20.70 -13.85
C PRO A 597 6.08 -21.69 -13.81
N GLN A 598 7.17 -21.34 -14.49
CA GLN A 598 8.42 -22.07 -14.37
C GLN A 598 9.05 -21.85 -13.00
N PHE A 599 9.07 -20.60 -12.53
CA PHE A 599 9.35 -20.24 -11.14
C PHE A 599 8.37 -19.14 -10.70
N PRO A 600 7.61 -19.35 -9.61
CA PRO A 600 6.63 -18.38 -9.16
C PRO A 600 7.29 -17.17 -8.48
N PHE A 601 6.58 -16.04 -8.44
CA PHE A 601 6.95 -14.89 -7.60
C PHE A 601 7.28 -15.31 -6.16
N GLY A 602 8.34 -14.73 -5.62
CA GLY A 602 8.84 -15.02 -4.28
C GLY A 602 9.59 -16.36 -4.17
N HIS A 603 9.88 -17.05 -5.28
CA HIS A 603 10.66 -18.31 -5.28
C HIS A 603 12.15 -18.08 -5.10
N GLY A 604 12.81 -18.98 -4.39
CA GLY A 604 14.27 -19.06 -4.27
C GLY A 604 14.65 -20.20 -3.35
N LEU A 605 15.69 -20.94 -3.70
CA LEU A 605 16.22 -22.04 -2.90
C LEU A 605 17.26 -21.53 -1.90
N SER A 606 17.53 -22.37 -0.90
CA SER A 606 18.58 -22.18 0.10
C SER A 606 19.42 -23.45 0.17
N TYR A 607 20.65 -23.35 0.69
CA TYR A 607 21.45 -24.53 1.06
C TYR A 607 20.96 -25.23 2.32
N THR A 608 19.93 -24.69 2.98
CA THR A 608 19.24 -25.33 4.08
C THR A 608 17.73 -25.45 3.81
N THR A 609 17.00 -26.08 4.74
CA THR A 609 15.54 -26.23 4.64
C THR A 609 14.86 -25.64 5.87
N PHE A 610 13.66 -25.10 5.67
CA PHE A 610 12.88 -24.48 6.74
C PHE A 610 11.52 -25.15 6.93
N LYS A 611 11.13 -25.37 8.19
CA LYS A 611 9.83 -25.91 8.59
C LYS A 611 9.00 -24.85 9.30
N TYR A 612 7.76 -24.71 8.86
CA TYR A 612 6.80 -23.73 9.34
C TYR A 612 5.76 -24.39 10.25
N SER A 613 5.51 -23.79 11.42
CA SER A 613 4.57 -24.34 12.39
C SER A 613 3.93 -23.26 13.25
N LYS A 614 2.86 -23.62 13.96
CA LYS A 614 2.22 -22.77 14.98
C LYS A 614 1.80 -21.38 14.47
N LEU A 615 1.18 -21.32 13.28
CA LEU A 615 0.54 -20.10 12.81
C LEU A 615 -0.57 -19.69 13.79
N LYS A 616 -0.47 -18.49 14.34
CA LYS A 616 -1.50 -17.83 15.13
C LYS A 616 -1.85 -16.51 14.45
N VAL A 617 -3.13 -16.21 14.31
CA VAL A 617 -3.63 -14.96 13.74
C VAL A 617 -4.61 -14.35 14.72
N ASN A 618 -4.42 -13.08 15.03
CA ASN A 618 -5.29 -12.28 15.88
C ASN A 618 -5.70 -11.02 15.12
N ALA A 619 -6.98 -10.88 14.83
CA ALA A 619 -7.54 -9.68 14.25
C ALA A 619 -8.06 -8.75 15.37
N SER A 620 -7.51 -7.54 15.44
CA SER A 620 -8.04 -6.43 16.24
C SER A 620 -9.24 -5.83 15.52
N LYS A 621 -10.41 -5.85 16.18
CA LYS A 621 -11.71 -5.46 15.61
C LYS A 621 -11.89 -3.94 15.46
N SER A 622 -10.81 -3.18 15.21
CA SER A 622 -10.78 -1.72 15.27
C SER A 622 -11.31 -1.02 14.01
N SER A 623 -12.60 -0.71 13.82
CA SER A 623 -13.12 0.10 12.67
C SER A 623 -12.44 1.46 12.30
N LYS A 624 -11.48 2.03 13.07
CA LYS A 624 -10.71 3.24 12.70
C LYS A 624 -9.28 2.89 12.28
N SER A 625 -8.84 1.68 12.62
CA SER A 625 -7.49 1.17 12.42
C SER A 625 -7.50 -0.36 12.47
N PRO A 626 -8.24 -1.04 11.56
CA PRO A 626 -8.30 -2.49 11.56
C PRO A 626 -6.87 -3.03 11.47
N LYS A 627 -6.58 -4.03 12.31
CA LYS A 627 -5.22 -4.53 12.46
C LYS A 627 -5.24 -6.04 12.61
N VAL A 628 -4.53 -6.75 11.76
CA VAL A 628 -4.32 -8.19 11.88
C VAL A 628 -2.89 -8.42 12.29
N THR A 629 -2.69 -9.10 13.41
CA THR A 629 -1.37 -9.56 13.84
C THR A 629 -1.28 -11.06 13.61
N ALA A 630 -0.19 -11.52 13.02
CA ALA A 630 0.08 -12.95 12.85
C ALA A 630 1.45 -13.28 13.41
N SER A 631 1.60 -14.49 13.93
CA SER A 631 2.90 -15.03 14.34
C SER A 631 3.04 -16.46 13.87
N ILE A 632 4.21 -16.83 13.37
CA ILE A 632 4.53 -18.18 12.91
C ILE A 632 5.93 -18.57 13.37
N SER A 633 6.11 -19.84 13.75
CA SER A 633 7.42 -20.36 14.10
C SER A 633 8.08 -21.01 12.89
N VAL A 634 9.30 -20.58 12.58
CA VAL A 634 10.11 -21.09 11.48
C VAL A 634 11.35 -21.75 12.06
N LYS A 635 11.57 -23.02 11.72
CA LYS A 635 12.74 -23.79 12.15
C LYS A 635 13.66 -24.06 10.97
N ASN A 636 14.94 -23.74 11.11
CA ASN A 636 15.96 -24.27 10.21
C ASN A 636 16.16 -25.76 10.52
N SER A 637 15.70 -26.62 9.62
CA SER A 637 15.76 -28.07 9.73
C SER A 637 16.87 -28.72 8.91
N GLY A 638 17.65 -27.95 8.16
CA GLY A 638 18.75 -28.48 7.35
C GLY A 638 20.08 -28.54 8.12
N SER A 639 21.18 -28.58 7.37
CA SER A 639 22.51 -28.90 7.87
C SER A 639 23.42 -27.69 8.07
N VAL A 640 23.04 -26.51 7.58
CA VAL A 640 23.79 -25.25 7.61
C VAL A 640 22.90 -24.09 8.07
N ASP A 641 23.53 -23.01 8.54
CA ASP A 641 22.85 -21.76 8.85
C ASP A 641 22.30 -21.11 7.58
N GLY A 642 21.24 -20.32 7.69
CA GLY A 642 20.65 -19.64 6.54
C GLY A 642 19.58 -18.64 6.93
N ALA A 643 19.31 -17.71 6.01
CA ALA A 643 18.19 -16.79 6.14
C ALA A 643 16.99 -17.31 5.35
N GLU A 644 15.79 -17.16 5.93
CA GLU A 644 14.52 -17.47 5.28
C GLU A 644 13.71 -16.20 5.10
N VAL A 645 13.14 -16.03 3.90
CA VAL A 645 12.16 -14.99 3.61
C VAL A 645 10.76 -15.58 3.77
N VAL A 646 10.09 -15.22 4.86
CA VAL A 646 8.70 -15.61 5.13
C VAL A 646 7.78 -14.59 4.50
N GLN A 647 6.85 -15.05 3.67
CA GLN A 647 5.93 -14.19 2.92
C GLN A 647 4.49 -14.38 3.38
N ALA A 648 3.76 -13.28 3.52
CA ALA A 648 2.39 -13.22 3.96
C ALA A 648 1.50 -12.66 2.85
N TYR A 649 0.61 -13.51 2.34
CA TYR A 649 -0.35 -13.20 1.29
C TYR A 649 -1.76 -13.15 1.84
N LEU A 650 -2.55 -12.15 1.43
CA LEU A 650 -3.92 -11.97 1.85
C LEU A 650 -4.87 -12.32 0.69
N SER A 651 -5.87 -13.15 0.96
CA SER A 651 -7.07 -13.27 0.14
C SER A 651 -8.19 -12.49 0.80
N PHE A 652 -8.78 -11.58 0.04
CA PHE A 652 -9.91 -10.76 0.46
C PHE A 652 -11.24 -11.54 0.32
N PRO A 653 -12.33 -11.05 0.94
CA PRO A 653 -13.67 -11.58 0.67
C PRO A 653 -13.98 -11.54 -0.84
N THR A 654 -14.63 -12.57 -1.37
CA THR A 654 -14.94 -12.65 -2.82
C THR A 654 -15.74 -11.44 -3.33
N SER A 655 -16.58 -10.84 -2.49
CA SER A 655 -17.32 -9.62 -2.80
C SER A 655 -16.44 -8.39 -3.06
N ALA A 656 -15.17 -8.40 -2.66
CA ALA A 656 -14.23 -7.32 -2.90
C ALA A 656 -13.71 -7.30 -4.35
N GLY A 657 -13.78 -8.40 -5.10
CA GLY A 657 -13.26 -8.48 -6.47
C GLY A 657 -11.74 -8.34 -6.58
N GLU A 658 -11.01 -8.70 -5.52
CA GLU A 658 -9.55 -8.70 -5.48
C GLU A 658 -8.94 -9.94 -6.17
N PRO A 659 -7.69 -9.85 -6.65
CA PRO A 659 -6.92 -11.01 -7.07
C PRO A 659 -6.86 -12.12 -6.01
N PRO A 660 -6.62 -13.39 -6.40
CA PRO A 660 -6.71 -14.52 -5.48
C PRO A 660 -5.83 -14.39 -4.23
N LYS A 661 -4.62 -13.84 -4.36
CA LYS A 661 -3.66 -13.61 -3.29
C LYS A 661 -2.87 -12.32 -3.55
N LEU A 662 -2.69 -11.51 -2.51
CA LEU A 662 -1.89 -10.28 -2.57
C LEU A 662 -0.81 -10.31 -1.49
N LEU A 663 0.44 -10.06 -1.85
CA LEU A 663 1.51 -9.86 -0.87
C LEU A 663 1.16 -8.64 -0.01
N ARG A 664 1.18 -8.83 1.31
CA ARG A 664 0.92 -7.78 2.32
C ARG A 664 1.93 -7.78 3.46
N GLY A 665 2.92 -8.68 3.41
CA GLY A 665 3.99 -8.71 4.39
C GLY A 665 5.09 -9.68 3.97
N PHE A 666 6.32 -9.37 4.36
CA PHE A 666 7.43 -10.31 4.33
C PHE A 666 8.39 -9.98 5.46
N GLU A 667 9.11 -10.98 5.94
CA GLU A 667 10.17 -10.83 6.92
C GLU A 667 11.32 -11.78 6.56
N LYS A 668 12.55 -11.26 6.58
CA LYS A 668 13.76 -12.06 6.39
C LYS A 668 14.41 -12.33 7.74
N VAL A 669 14.59 -13.60 8.07
CA VAL A 669 15.13 -14.01 9.37
C VAL A 669 16.30 -14.94 9.21
N PHE A 670 17.44 -14.61 9.83
CA PHE A 670 18.59 -15.50 9.91
C PHE A 670 18.38 -16.53 11.02
N ILE A 671 18.42 -17.82 10.68
CA ILE A 671 18.15 -18.90 11.61
C ILE A 671 19.32 -19.89 11.59
N LYS A 672 19.98 -20.02 12.75
CA LYS A 672 21.03 -21.03 12.93
C LYS A 672 20.49 -22.44 12.78
N LYS A 673 21.32 -23.37 12.31
CA LYS A 673 21.01 -24.79 12.15
C LYS A 673 20.32 -25.35 13.39
N GLY A 674 19.16 -25.99 13.19
CA GLY A 674 18.39 -26.64 14.25
C GLY A 674 17.63 -25.70 15.18
N LYS A 675 17.80 -24.37 15.06
CA LYS A 675 17.10 -23.35 15.85
C LYS A 675 15.78 -22.93 15.18
N SER A 676 14.96 -22.21 15.94
CA SER A 676 13.68 -21.72 15.50
C SER A 676 13.51 -20.26 15.89
N GLU A 677 12.94 -19.48 14.99
CA GLU A 677 12.57 -18.08 15.21
C GLU A 677 11.05 -17.92 15.12
N THR A 678 10.52 -16.89 15.76
CA THR A 678 9.12 -16.50 15.63
C THR A 678 9.02 -15.27 14.76
N VAL A 679 8.44 -15.43 13.58
CA VAL A 679 8.19 -14.34 12.63
C VAL A 679 6.82 -13.75 12.91
N LYS A 680 6.73 -12.42 12.89
CA LYS A 680 5.51 -11.68 13.20
C LYS A 680 5.14 -10.78 12.03
N PHE A 681 3.84 -10.71 11.72
CA PHE A 681 3.28 -9.79 10.74
C PHE A 681 2.26 -8.89 11.40
N THR A 682 2.20 -7.66 10.93
CA THR A 682 1.14 -6.71 11.25
C THR A 682 0.59 -6.16 9.95
N LEU A 683 -0.69 -6.38 9.70
CA LEU A 683 -1.43 -5.79 8.59
C LEU A 683 -2.33 -4.71 9.19
N GLU A 684 -2.24 -3.48 8.73
CA GLU A 684 -3.04 -2.35 9.21
C GLU A 684 -4.14 -2.02 8.20
N SER A 685 -4.82 -0.88 8.38
CA SER A 685 -5.90 -0.46 7.47
C SER A 685 -5.45 -0.47 6.01
N THR A 686 -4.23 0.01 5.75
CA THR A 686 -3.66 0.10 4.41
C THR A 686 -3.63 -1.28 3.75
N GLU A 687 -3.06 -2.30 4.40
CA GLU A 687 -2.97 -3.65 3.84
C GLU A 687 -4.32 -4.37 3.69
N LEU A 688 -5.31 -3.97 4.50
CA LEU A 688 -6.64 -4.58 4.58
C LEU A 688 -7.70 -3.87 3.72
N SER A 689 -7.35 -2.75 3.08
CA SER A 689 -8.29 -1.94 2.29
C SER A 689 -8.21 -2.24 0.80
N ILE A 690 -9.31 -1.91 0.13
CA ILE A 690 -9.45 -1.82 -1.32
C ILE A 690 -9.86 -0.38 -1.68
N TRP A 691 -9.62 0.04 -2.91
CA TRP A 691 -10.12 1.31 -3.41
C TRP A 691 -11.54 1.15 -3.95
N ASP A 692 -12.51 1.81 -3.31
CA ASP A 692 -13.90 1.85 -3.77
C ASP A 692 -14.14 3.08 -4.64
N THR A 693 -14.25 2.87 -5.95
CA THR A 693 -14.43 3.94 -6.95
C THR A 693 -15.74 4.70 -6.81
N LYS A 694 -16.76 4.14 -6.13
CA LYS A 694 -18.03 4.83 -5.88
C LYS A 694 -17.91 5.91 -4.82
N SER A 695 -17.18 5.61 -3.74
CA SER A 695 -16.90 6.56 -2.66
C SER A 695 -15.62 7.37 -2.86
N ALA A 696 -14.78 6.99 -3.84
CA ALA A 696 -13.43 7.53 -4.06
C ALA A 696 -12.61 7.48 -2.75
N SER A 697 -12.59 6.31 -2.10
CA SER A 697 -11.90 6.14 -0.83
C SER A 697 -11.43 4.70 -0.59
N TRP A 698 -10.40 4.56 0.26
CA TRP A 698 -9.95 3.27 0.77
C TRP A 698 -10.92 2.72 1.82
N VAL A 699 -11.44 1.52 1.58
CA VAL A 699 -12.40 0.84 2.47
C VAL A 699 -11.93 -0.57 2.80
N VAL A 700 -12.15 -1.01 4.04
CA VAL A 700 -11.93 -2.42 4.42
C VAL A 700 -13.21 -3.21 4.14
N PRO A 701 -13.21 -4.13 3.18
CA PRO A 701 -14.41 -4.90 2.85
C PRO A 701 -14.80 -5.82 4.01
N SER A 702 -16.10 -5.94 4.27
CA SER A 702 -16.63 -6.90 5.23
C SER A 702 -16.56 -8.32 4.68
N GLY A 703 -16.33 -9.30 5.56
CA GLY A 703 -16.38 -10.73 5.22
C GLY A 703 -15.11 -11.46 5.61
N LYS A 704 -14.97 -12.68 5.10
CA LYS A 704 -13.87 -13.58 5.44
C LYS A 704 -12.60 -13.22 4.66
N PHE A 705 -11.57 -12.81 5.38
CA PHE A 705 -10.20 -12.78 4.89
C PHE A 705 -9.49 -14.11 5.16
N THR A 706 -8.54 -14.47 4.29
CA THR A 706 -7.64 -15.60 4.52
C THR A 706 -6.20 -15.11 4.47
N LEU A 707 -5.46 -15.30 5.56
CA LEU A 707 -4.02 -15.03 5.59
C LEU A 707 -3.27 -16.31 5.25
N HIS A 708 -2.49 -16.28 4.17
CA HIS A 708 -1.61 -17.35 3.71
C HIS A 708 -0.15 -17.00 4.06
N ILE A 709 0.55 -17.92 4.71
CA ILE A 709 1.99 -17.77 4.99
C ILE A 709 2.77 -18.87 4.29
N GLY A 710 3.78 -18.48 3.53
CA GLY A 710 4.58 -19.37 2.68
C GLY A 710 6.02 -18.91 2.47
N ALA A 711 6.75 -19.73 1.72
CA ALA A 711 8.11 -19.43 1.27
C ALA A 711 8.14 -18.77 -0.13
N SER A 712 7.01 -18.81 -0.85
CA SER A 712 6.75 -18.13 -2.13
C SER A 712 5.23 -17.95 -2.32
N SER A 713 4.80 -17.30 -3.40
CA SER A 713 3.36 -17.16 -3.75
C SER A 713 2.64 -18.50 -3.98
N ARG A 714 3.39 -19.56 -4.32
CA ARG A 714 2.85 -20.91 -4.56
C ARG A 714 3.25 -21.93 -3.48
N ASP A 715 4.32 -21.69 -2.74
CA ASP A 715 4.73 -22.57 -1.63
C ASP A 715 4.12 -22.12 -0.29
N ILE A 716 2.78 -22.15 -0.23
CA ILE A 716 2.01 -21.80 0.96
C ILE A 716 2.09 -22.92 1.99
N LYS A 717 2.58 -22.60 3.19
CA LYS A 717 2.79 -23.58 4.27
C LYS A 717 1.62 -23.64 5.26
N LYS A 718 1.00 -22.49 5.56
CA LYS A 718 -0.10 -22.36 6.53
C LYS A 718 -1.11 -21.29 6.10
N SER A 719 -2.35 -21.43 6.57
CA SER A 719 -3.40 -20.43 6.35
C SER A 719 -4.37 -20.34 7.53
N ALA A 720 -5.02 -19.18 7.74
CA ALA A 720 -5.98 -18.94 8.82
C ALA A 720 -7.04 -17.86 8.47
N ASN A 721 -8.21 -17.89 9.13
CA ASN A 721 -9.41 -17.03 8.89
C ASN A 721 -9.83 -16.20 10.15
N PHE A 722 -10.65 -15.13 10.04
CA PHE A 722 -11.16 -14.30 11.19
C PHE A 722 -12.51 -13.50 10.95
N THR A 723 -13.39 -13.25 11.98
CA THR A 723 -14.78 -12.57 12.00
C THR A 723 -15.23 -11.94 13.39
N PHE A 724 -16.41 -11.21 13.58
CA PHE A 724 -16.73 -10.26 14.72
C PHE A 724 -18.17 -10.13 15.44
N ASP A 725 -18.80 -11.10 16.16
CA ASP A 725 -20.20 -11.01 16.76
C ASP A 725 -20.50 -11.45 18.23
N GLU A 726 -19.62 -12.16 18.93
CA GLU A 726 -19.90 -12.94 20.17
C GLU A 726 -20.36 -12.20 21.48
N ALA A 727 -20.21 -10.88 21.63
CA ALA A 727 -20.37 -10.19 22.92
C ALA A 727 -21.82 -9.95 23.40
N LEU A 728 -22.77 -9.74 22.47
CA LEU A 728 -24.19 -9.52 22.79
C LEU A 728 -24.86 -10.80 23.29
N ALA A 729 -24.56 -11.93 22.65
CA ALA A 729 -25.14 -13.23 22.98
C ALA A 729 -24.93 -13.58 24.46
N VAL A 730 -23.74 -13.31 25.01
CA VAL A 730 -23.42 -13.52 26.42
C VAL A 730 -24.26 -12.65 27.36
N TYR A 731 -24.47 -11.38 27.02
CA TYR A 731 -25.30 -10.48 27.83
C TYR A 731 -26.74 -10.97 27.93
N LEU A 732 -27.32 -11.38 26.79
CA LEU A 732 -28.69 -11.87 26.71
C LEU A 732 -28.86 -13.16 27.52
N LEU A 733 -27.95 -14.14 27.37
CA LEU A 733 -28.01 -15.39 28.13
C LEU A 733 -28.00 -15.13 29.65
N ARG A 734 -27.19 -14.20 30.15
CA ARG A 734 -27.15 -13.85 31.57
C ARG A 734 -28.42 -13.17 32.11
N HIS A 735 -29.31 -12.72 31.23
CA HIS A 735 -30.64 -12.21 31.64
C HIS A 735 -31.72 -13.30 31.57
N THR A 736 -31.34 -14.56 31.35
CA THR A 736 -32.20 -15.72 31.52
C THR A 736 -32.00 -16.33 32.90
N GLN A 737 -33.00 -17.04 33.41
CA GLN A 737 -32.92 -17.70 34.70
C GLN A 737 -31.84 -18.80 34.72
N LYS A 738 -31.60 -19.46 33.57
CA LYS A 738 -30.65 -20.57 33.45
C LYS A 738 -29.19 -20.13 33.54
N PHE A 739 -28.83 -19.00 32.92
CA PHE A 739 -27.42 -18.60 32.78
C PHE A 739 -27.03 -17.33 33.54
N LYS A 740 -27.90 -16.77 34.38
CA LYS A 740 -27.61 -15.53 35.14
C LYS A 740 -26.34 -15.56 36.01
N GLU A 741 -26.04 -16.72 36.60
CA GLU A 741 -24.83 -16.93 37.41
C GLU A 741 -23.71 -17.67 36.64
N ALA A 742 -23.85 -17.82 35.32
CA ALA A 742 -22.90 -18.60 34.53
C ALA A 742 -21.53 -17.91 34.48
N GLN A 743 -20.49 -18.67 34.82
CA GLN A 743 -19.11 -18.22 34.69
C GLN A 743 -18.74 -18.13 33.20
N LEU A 744 -18.19 -16.98 32.81
CA LEU A 744 -17.67 -16.81 31.46
C LEU A 744 -16.30 -17.49 31.34
N ILE A 745 -16.18 -18.41 30.39
CA ILE A 745 -14.92 -19.07 30.05
C ILE A 745 -14.65 -18.80 28.57
N ARG A 746 -13.56 -18.08 28.26
CA ARG A 746 -13.12 -17.83 26.88
C ARG A 746 -12.12 -18.92 26.48
N THR A 747 -12.58 -19.90 25.70
CA THR A 747 -11.74 -21.02 25.27
C THR A 747 -12.13 -21.53 23.89
N ARG A 748 -11.19 -22.19 23.21
CA ARG A 748 -11.44 -22.97 21.98
C ARG A 748 -11.12 -24.47 22.17
N ASP A 749 -10.79 -24.88 23.39
CA ASP A 749 -10.50 -26.28 23.71
C ASP A 749 -11.80 -27.09 23.62
N PRO A 750 -11.92 -28.05 22.68
CA PRO A 750 -13.13 -28.84 22.50
C PRO A 750 -13.58 -29.56 23.77
N SER A 751 -12.63 -29.96 24.64
CA SER A 751 -12.93 -30.64 25.90
C SER A 751 -13.55 -29.72 26.96
N LEU A 752 -13.14 -28.45 26.98
CA LEU A 752 -13.77 -27.44 27.83
C LEU A 752 -15.12 -27.02 27.25
N LEU A 753 -15.21 -26.84 25.93
CA LEU A 753 -16.46 -26.53 25.25
C LEU A 753 -17.54 -27.61 25.44
N SER A 754 -17.16 -28.90 25.51
CA SER A 754 -18.11 -29.97 25.82
C SER A 754 -18.65 -29.91 27.25
N ASN A 755 -17.90 -29.32 28.19
CA ASN A 755 -18.29 -29.19 29.59
C ASN A 755 -19.08 -27.91 29.89
N CYS A 756 -19.09 -26.93 28.98
CA CYS A 756 -19.84 -25.69 29.17
C CYS A 756 -21.36 -25.90 29.03
N ASP A 757 -22.12 -25.28 29.94
CA ASP A 757 -23.59 -25.28 29.96
C ASP A 757 -24.21 -24.57 28.75
N ALA A 758 -23.48 -23.61 28.16
CA ALA A 758 -23.78 -22.98 26.88
C ALA A 758 -22.47 -22.66 26.16
N VAL A 759 -22.50 -22.71 24.83
CA VAL A 759 -21.38 -22.30 23.98
C VAL A 759 -21.91 -21.36 22.90
N VAL A 760 -21.20 -20.28 22.67
CA VAL A 760 -21.59 -19.18 21.78
C VAL A 760 -20.44 -18.92 20.82
N ASP A 761 -20.75 -18.76 19.53
CA ASP A 761 -19.82 -18.38 18.45
C ASP A 761 -18.65 -19.34 18.15
N VAL A 762 -18.58 -20.44 18.90
CA VAL A 762 -17.56 -21.47 18.73
C VAL A 762 -18.17 -22.86 18.84
N GLY A 763 -17.48 -23.85 18.30
CA GLY A 763 -17.91 -25.25 18.33
C GLY A 763 -18.55 -25.73 17.02
N GLY A 764 -18.92 -24.83 16.11
CA GLY A 764 -19.38 -25.14 14.76
C GLY A 764 -20.72 -25.87 14.73
N GLU A 765 -21.60 -25.61 15.70
CA GLU A 765 -22.88 -26.28 15.85
C GLU A 765 -23.93 -25.31 16.44
N PHE A 766 -25.09 -25.22 15.78
CA PHE A 766 -26.33 -24.76 16.41
C PHE A 766 -27.13 -25.95 16.89
N ASP A 767 -27.27 -26.07 18.21
CA ASP A 767 -28.15 -27.05 18.85
C ASP A 767 -28.80 -26.37 20.06
N LEU A 768 -30.09 -26.05 19.93
CA LEU A 768 -30.85 -25.39 20.98
C LEU A 768 -30.96 -26.25 22.25
N ALA A 769 -31.14 -27.57 22.12
CA ALA A 769 -31.27 -28.47 23.27
C ALA A 769 -29.98 -28.52 24.09
N ARG A 770 -28.84 -28.42 23.41
CA ARG A 770 -27.50 -28.36 24.02
C ARG A 770 -27.02 -26.93 24.28
N SER A 771 -27.83 -25.91 24.03
CA SER A 771 -27.45 -24.50 24.19
C SER A 771 -26.14 -24.15 23.46
N ARG A 772 -26.01 -24.62 22.22
CA ARG A 772 -24.92 -24.32 21.30
C ARG A 772 -25.42 -23.30 20.28
N PHE A 773 -24.84 -22.10 20.29
CA PHE A 773 -25.27 -20.95 19.52
C PHE A 773 -24.14 -20.50 18.60
N ASP A 774 -23.80 -21.35 17.63
CA ASP A 774 -22.86 -21.04 16.57
C ASP A 774 -23.61 -21.13 15.23
N HIS A 775 -23.40 -20.16 14.35
CA HIS A 775 -24.05 -20.08 13.05
C HIS A 775 -23.12 -20.50 11.90
N HIS A 776 -21.85 -20.84 12.20
CA HIS A 776 -20.79 -21.05 11.20
C HIS A 776 -20.85 -22.43 10.52
N GLN A 777 -21.76 -23.33 10.91
CA GLN A 777 -21.90 -24.63 10.26
C GLN A 777 -22.43 -24.53 8.83
N SER A 778 -21.92 -25.42 7.98
CA SER A 778 -22.40 -25.57 6.60
C SER A 778 -23.91 -25.88 6.58
N GLY A 779 -24.64 -25.19 5.71
CA GLY A 779 -26.09 -25.37 5.56
C GLY A 779 -26.97 -24.60 6.56
N PHE A 780 -26.38 -23.80 7.46
CA PHE A 780 -27.16 -22.98 8.38
C PHE A 780 -28.03 -21.95 7.64
N THR A 781 -29.33 -21.95 7.95
CA THR A 781 -30.37 -21.13 7.27
C THR A 781 -31.37 -20.51 8.24
N GLU A 782 -31.15 -20.61 9.55
CA GLU A 782 -32.07 -20.07 10.55
C GLU A 782 -32.17 -18.55 10.41
N ASN A 783 -33.40 -18.04 10.36
CA ASN A 783 -33.74 -16.63 10.31
C ASN A 783 -34.73 -16.30 11.44
N PHE A 784 -34.90 -15.03 11.78
CA PHE A 784 -35.86 -14.63 12.82
C PHE A 784 -37.30 -14.87 12.38
N ASP A 785 -37.62 -14.42 11.18
CA ASP A 785 -38.84 -14.70 10.41
C ASP A 785 -38.43 -14.76 8.93
N PRO A 786 -38.98 -15.67 8.12
CA PRO A 786 -38.67 -15.77 6.70
C PRO A 786 -38.82 -14.45 5.92
N CYS A 787 -39.72 -13.55 6.36
CA CYS A 787 -39.93 -12.26 5.71
C CYS A 787 -38.76 -11.27 5.85
N TYR A 788 -37.87 -11.46 6.82
CA TYR A 788 -36.73 -10.54 7.01
C TYR A 788 -35.52 -10.87 6.13
N GLY A 789 -35.40 -12.11 5.66
CA GLY A 789 -34.35 -12.55 4.72
C GLY A 789 -32.91 -12.52 5.25
N ILE A 790 -32.72 -12.41 6.57
CA ILE A 790 -31.40 -12.31 7.22
C ILE A 790 -31.19 -13.55 8.10
N LYS A 791 -30.06 -14.22 7.91
CA LYS A 791 -29.62 -15.32 8.78
C LYS A 791 -29.24 -14.80 10.16
N LEU A 792 -29.40 -15.61 11.18
CA LEU A 792 -29.09 -15.21 12.55
C LEU A 792 -27.58 -15.26 12.83
N SER A 793 -27.08 -14.25 13.55
CA SER A 793 -25.79 -14.31 14.26
C SER A 793 -25.91 -15.19 15.51
N SER A 794 -24.81 -15.41 16.22
CA SER A 794 -24.85 -16.03 17.56
C SER A 794 -25.76 -15.23 18.52
N ALA A 795 -25.77 -13.90 18.41
CA ALA A 795 -26.67 -13.03 19.18
C ALA A 795 -28.13 -13.12 18.72
N GLY A 796 -28.38 -13.23 17.42
CA GLY A 796 -29.72 -13.41 16.85
C GLY A 796 -30.34 -14.74 17.24
N LEU A 797 -29.54 -15.82 17.26
CA LEU A 797 -29.92 -17.14 17.74
C LEU A 797 -30.39 -17.06 19.21
N VAL A 798 -29.55 -16.52 20.09
CA VAL A 798 -29.92 -16.35 21.51
C VAL A 798 -31.17 -15.48 21.64
N TYR A 799 -31.25 -14.37 20.93
CA TYR A 799 -32.41 -13.48 21.01
C TYR A 799 -33.70 -14.13 20.52
N LYS A 800 -33.66 -14.91 19.44
CA LYS A 800 -34.84 -15.61 18.91
C LYS A 800 -35.48 -16.54 19.94
N TYR A 801 -34.66 -17.30 20.68
CA TYR A 801 -35.17 -18.31 21.61
C TYR A 801 -35.34 -17.82 23.05
N PHE A 802 -34.57 -16.82 23.49
CA PHE A 802 -34.58 -16.34 24.87
C PHE A 802 -35.02 -14.87 25.01
N GLY A 803 -35.18 -14.12 23.92
CA GLY A 803 -35.38 -12.67 23.98
C GLY A 803 -36.65 -12.23 24.73
N LYS A 804 -37.75 -13.00 24.67
CA LYS A 804 -38.97 -12.72 25.45
C LYS A 804 -38.75 -12.87 26.97
N GLU A 805 -38.04 -13.91 27.37
CA GLU A 805 -37.65 -14.13 28.76
C GLU A 805 -36.75 -12.99 29.24
N VAL A 806 -35.72 -12.65 28.45
CA VAL A 806 -34.79 -11.55 28.72
C VAL A 806 -35.52 -10.22 28.90
N ILE A 807 -36.44 -9.87 27.98
CA ILE A 807 -37.24 -8.64 28.07
C ILE A 807 -38.06 -8.63 29.35
N SER A 808 -38.76 -9.74 29.64
CA SER A 808 -39.61 -9.84 30.85
C SER A 808 -38.78 -9.67 32.13
N ASN A 809 -37.61 -10.31 32.20
CA ASN A 809 -36.71 -10.23 33.34
C ASN A 809 -36.11 -8.82 33.52
N ILE A 810 -35.79 -8.11 32.44
CA ILE A 810 -35.26 -6.74 32.51
C ILE A 810 -36.34 -5.74 32.91
N MET A 811 -37.56 -5.91 32.40
CA MET A 811 -38.66 -4.97 32.63
C MET A 811 -39.34 -5.16 34.00
N GLY A 812 -39.37 -6.38 34.52
CA GLY A 812 -40.04 -6.69 35.79
C GLY A 812 -41.51 -6.24 35.79
N ASP A 813 -41.94 -5.54 36.84
CA ASP A 813 -43.32 -5.05 36.99
C ASP A 813 -43.67 -3.85 36.05
N LYS A 814 -42.73 -3.35 35.25
CA LYS A 814 -42.99 -2.24 34.29
C LYS A 814 -43.80 -2.67 33.07
N LEU A 815 -43.87 -3.96 32.78
CA LEU A 815 -44.85 -4.53 31.85
C LEU A 815 -46.18 -4.65 32.58
N GLU A 816 -47.26 -4.03 32.07
CA GLU A 816 -48.61 -4.28 32.59
C GLU A 816 -48.86 -5.81 32.60
N LYS A 817 -49.06 -6.37 33.80
CA LYS A 817 -49.29 -7.80 33.97
C LYS A 817 -50.51 -8.24 33.15
N GLY A 818 -50.30 -9.18 32.22
CA GLY A 818 -51.37 -9.82 31.44
C GLY A 818 -51.58 -9.26 30.02
N ASN A 819 -50.67 -8.47 29.48
CA ASN A 819 -50.76 -7.98 28.09
C ASN A 819 -49.71 -8.62 27.17
N ASP A 820 -49.86 -9.92 26.87
CA ASP A 820 -48.95 -10.70 26.00
C ASP A 820 -48.71 -10.02 24.64
N LYS A 821 -49.73 -9.30 24.13
CA LYS A 821 -49.64 -8.53 22.88
C LYS A 821 -48.63 -7.39 22.95
N THR A 822 -48.44 -6.79 24.12
CA THR A 822 -47.44 -5.73 24.33
C THR A 822 -46.03 -6.32 24.37
N LEU A 823 -45.83 -7.46 25.03
CA LEU A 823 -44.54 -8.15 25.03
C LEU A 823 -44.13 -8.60 23.62
N ASP A 824 -45.07 -9.17 22.85
CA ASP A 824 -44.83 -9.56 21.46
C ASP A 824 -44.44 -8.36 20.59
N LEU A 825 -45.13 -7.23 20.78
CA LEU A 825 -44.83 -6.00 20.06
C LEU A 825 -43.43 -5.46 20.39
N ILE A 826 -43.02 -5.51 21.66
CA ILE A 826 -41.67 -5.09 22.09
C ILE A 826 -40.63 -6.03 21.51
N PHE A 827 -40.85 -7.35 21.60
CA PHE A 827 -39.94 -8.38 21.09
C PHE A 827 -39.68 -8.21 19.58
N GLU A 828 -40.74 -8.04 18.77
CA GLU A 828 -40.57 -7.81 17.34
C GLU A 828 -39.91 -6.47 17.02
N LYS A 829 -40.29 -5.39 17.73
CA LYS A 829 -39.73 -4.05 17.48
C LYS A 829 -38.24 -4.04 17.83
N LEU A 830 -37.86 -4.62 18.96
CA LEU A 830 -36.48 -4.70 19.42
C LEU A 830 -35.63 -5.59 18.51
N TYR A 831 -36.19 -6.66 17.94
CA TYR A 831 -35.53 -7.37 16.84
C TYR A 831 -35.24 -6.43 15.68
N LYS A 832 -36.27 -5.76 15.14
CA LYS A 832 -36.16 -4.92 13.94
C LYS A 832 -35.15 -3.79 14.08
N VAL A 833 -35.10 -3.13 15.24
CA VAL A 833 -34.30 -1.91 15.43
C VAL A 833 -32.94 -2.15 16.06
N PHE A 834 -32.72 -3.28 16.73
CA PHE A 834 -31.47 -3.53 17.47
C PHE A 834 -30.78 -4.83 17.06
N ILE A 835 -31.49 -5.97 17.09
CA ILE A 835 -30.88 -7.29 16.84
C ILE A 835 -30.63 -7.53 15.35
N ARG A 836 -31.59 -7.16 14.49
CA ARG A 836 -31.50 -7.35 13.04
C ARG A 836 -30.29 -6.63 12.42
N PRO A 837 -29.95 -5.37 12.79
CA PRO A 837 -28.70 -4.77 12.36
C PRO A 837 -27.46 -5.57 12.76
N ILE A 838 -27.45 -6.19 13.94
CA ILE A 838 -26.33 -7.01 14.41
C ILE A 838 -26.25 -8.30 13.60
N ASP A 839 -27.38 -8.98 13.37
CA ASP A 839 -27.45 -10.14 12.47
C ASP A 839 -27.00 -9.79 11.04
N ALA A 840 -27.44 -8.64 10.53
CA ALA A 840 -27.05 -8.15 9.21
C ALA A 840 -25.54 -7.92 9.14
N ILE A 841 -24.99 -7.17 10.09
CA ILE A 841 -23.55 -6.86 10.17
C ILE A 841 -22.72 -8.13 10.23
N ASP A 842 -23.13 -9.08 11.07
CA ASP A 842 -22.41 -10.33 11.26
C ASP A 842 -22.48 -11.26 10.03
N ASN A 843 -23.65 -11.31 9.37
CA ASN A 843 -23.83 -12.05 8.12
C ASN A 843 -23.34 -11.28 6.88
N GLY A 844 -22.64 -10.15 7.05
CA GLY A 844 -22.05 -9.37 5.96
C GLY A 844 -23.06 -8.65 5.06
N ILE A 845 -24.23 -8.32 5.58
CA ILE A 845 -25.31 -7.61 4.88
C ILE A 845 -25.20 -6.11 5.19
N SER A 846 -24.92 -5.32 4.15
CA SER A 846 -24.84 -3.86 4.24
C SER A 846 -26.19 -3.22 4.58
N CYS A 847 -26.16 -2.10 5.32
CA CYS A 847 -27.34 -1.28 5.63
C CYS A 847 -27.79 -0.37 4.47
N SER A 848 -26.98 -0.26 3.40
CA SER A 848 -27.31 0.50 2.18
C SER A 848 -26.84 -0.23 0.92
N THR A 849 -27.60 -0.06 -0.16
CA THR A 849 -27.25 -0.55 -1.51
C THR A 849 -26.55 0.52 -2.37
N ASP A 850 -26.56 1.80 -1.95
CA ASP A 850 -26.04 2.94 -2.72
C ASP A 850 -25.35 4.00 -1.84
N ASN A 851 -24.29 4.62 -2.38
CA ASN A 851 -23.54 5.82 -1.95
C ASN A 851 -23.77 6.33 -0.51
N LEU A 852 -22.87 5.99 0.41
CA LEU A 852 -22.82 6.53 1.78
C LEU A 852 -22.00 7.84 1.81
N LEU A 853 -22.57 8.92 2.36
CA LEU A 853 -21.94 10.24 2.48
C LEU A 853 -21.03 10.39 3.72
N TYR A 854 -21.12 9.49 4.69
CA TYR A 854 -20.31 9.49 5.92
C TYR A 854 -20.36 8.10 6.59
N THR A 855 -19.34 7.79 7.41
CA THR A 855 -19.30 6.58 8.24
C THR A 855 -19.55 6.93 9.70
N ASP A 856 -20.56 6.31 10.31
CA ASP A 856 -20.91 6.57 11.71
C ASP A 856 -19.98 5.83 12.70
N TYR A 857 -19.08 6.59 13.35
CA TYR A 857 -18.19 6.10 14.41
C TYR A 857 -18.81 6.15 15.82
N THR A 858 -20.09 6.47 15.95
CA THR A 858 -20.80 6.52 17.25
C THR A 858 -21.56 5.23 17.55
N GLY A 859 -21.70 4.34 16.56
CA GLY A 859 -22.41 3.08 16.65
C GLY A 859 -21.90 2.13 17.74
N ILE A 860 -22.79 1.24 18.18
CA ILE A 860 -22.55 0.27 19.25
C ILE A 860 -21.29 -0.58 19.00
N THR A 861 -21.12 -1.11 17.79
CA THR A 861 -19.95 -1.90 17.38
C THR A 861 -18.65 -1.14 17.60
N HIS A 862 -18.64 0.17 17.34
CA HIS A 862 -17.47 1.01 17.55
C HIS A 862 -17.17 1.24 19.04
N ARG A 863 -18.20 1.40 19.89
CA ARG A 863 -18.01 1.63 21.32
C ARG A 863 -17.51 0.37 22.04
N VAL A 864 -18.05 -0.80 21.69
CA VAL A 864 -17.64 -2.12 22.24
C VAL A 864 -16.17 -2.39 22.03
N ARG A 865 -15.71 -2.14 20.83
CA ARG A 865 -14.32 -2.26 20.40
C ARG A 865 -13.34 -1.45 21.25
N LYS A 866 -13.73 -0.28 21.79
CA LYS A 866 -12.86 0.54 22.66
C LYS A 866 -12.52 -0.15 23.98
N LEU A 867 -13.27 -1.20 24.34
CA LEU A 867 -13.11 -1.92 25.59
C LEU A 867 -12.13 -3.09 25.49
N ASN A 868 -11.50 -3.33 24.34
CA ASN A 868 -10.43 -4.32 24.20
C ASN A 868 -9.17 -3.91 25.00
N PRO A 869 -8.33 -4.88 25.43
CA PRO A 869 -6.99 -4.57 25.94
C PRO A 869 -6.22 -3.69 24.95
N GLN A 870 -5.58 -2.64 25.47
CA GLN A 870 -4.72 -1.75 24.71
C GLN A 870 -3.44 -2.47 24.30
N TRP A 871 -2.79 -1.97 23.25
CA TRP A 871 -1.62 -2.60 22.62
C TRP A 871 -0.42 -2.80 23.55
N TYR A 872 -0.32 -1.99 24.62
CA TYR A 872 0.76 -2.04 25.61
C TYR A 872 0.40 -2.86 26.85
N GLU A 873 -0.83 -3.35 26.97
CA GLU A 873 -1.25 -4.16 28.12
C GLU A 873 -0.83 -5.62 27.91
N GLU A 874 -0.24 -6.23 28.95
CA GLU A 874 0.07 -7.66 28.95
C GLU A 874 -1.23 -8.48 28.93
N LYS A 875 -1.38 -9.30 27.89
CA LYS A 875 -2.60 -10.07 27.66
C LYS A 875 -2.63 -11.31 28.54
N THR A 876 -3.25 -11.16 29.71
CA THR A 876 -3.60 -12.28 30.57
C THR A 876 -5.05 -12.71 30.32
N GLU A 877 -5.37 -13.98 30.56
CA GLU A 877 -6.75 -14.48 30.50
C GLU A 877 -7.69 -13.66 31.40
N ALA A 878 -7.20 -13.24 32.56
CA ALA A 878 -7.93 -12.37 33.49
C ALA A 878 -8.27 -11.01 32.86
N LEU A 879 -7.31 -10.34 32.21
CA LEU A 879 -7.54 -9.05 31.54
C LEU A 879 -8.49 -9.20 30.35
N GLU A 880 -8.34 -10.26 29.56
CA GLU A 880 -9.20 -10.51 28.41
C GLU A 880 -10.64 -10.81 28.82
N ASN A 881 -10.83 -11.57 29.91
CA ASN A 881 -12.15 -11.81 30.49
C ASN A 881 -12.74 -10.51 31.06
N GLU A 882 -11.96 -9.71 31.79
CA GLU A 882 -12.42 -8.41 32.32
C GLU A 882 -12.86 -7.44 31.22
N ARG A 883 -12.07 -7.34 30.14
CA ARG A 883 -12.35 -6.45 29.00
C ARG A 883 -13.56 -6.92 28.20
N PHE A 884 -13.71 -8.24 28.03
CA PHE A 884 -14.89 -8.83 27.42
C PHE A 884 -16.14 -8.62 28.28
N GLU A 885 -16.01 -8.74 29.60
CA GLU A 885 -17.09 -8.47 30.55
C GLU A 885 -17.59 -7.02 30.42
N LYS A 886 -16.66 -6.05 30.33
CA LYS A 886 -16.99 -4.64 30.07
C LYS A 886 -17.68 -4.47 28.71
N ALA A 887 -17.22 -5.16 27.68
CA ALA A 887 -17.83 -5.14 26.35
C ALA A 887 -19.27 -5.67 26.37
N SER A 888 -19.50 -6.80 27.04
CA SER A 888 -20.83 -7.39 27.24
C SER A 888 -21.76 -6.44 28.00
N ILE A 889 -21.28 -5.80 29.07
CA ILE A 889 -22.02 -4.79 29.84
C ILE A 889 -22.39 -3.58 28.97
N LEU A 890 -21.45 -3.06 28.17
CA LEU A 890 -21.71 -1.92 27.30
C LEU A 890 -22.79 -2.26 26.27
N VAL A 891 -22.63 -3.34 25.50
CA VAL A 891 -23.66 -3.74 24.52
C VAL A 891 -25.02 -3.93 25.20
N GLY A 892 -25.00 -4.57 26.37
CA GLY A 892 -26.18 -4.78 27.16
C GLY A 892 -26.88 -3.50 27.61
N SER A 893 -26.11 -2.46 27.96
CA SER A 893 -26.66 -1.16 28.31
C SER A 893 -27.38 -0.50 27.13
N GLU A 894 -26.87 -0.64 25.91
CA GLU A 894 -27.52 -0.14 24.70
C GLU A 894 -28.77 -0.93 24.32
N PHE A 895 -28.73 -2.26 24.51
CA PHE A 895 -29.90 -3.12 24.37
C PHE A 895 -31.00 -2.68 25.33
N ARG A 896 -30.65 -2.42 26.59
CA ARG A 896 -31.59 -1.91 27.60
C ARG A 896 -32.11 -0.53 27.26
N GLN A 897 -31.27 0.39 26.80
CA GLN A 897 -31.71 1.71 26.38
C GLN A 897 -32.70 1.64 25.22
N SER A 898 -32.45 0.76 24.24
CA SER A 898 -33.37 0.52 23.13
C SER A 898 -34.70 -0.06 23.61
N LEU A 899 -34.66 -0.98 24.59
CA LEU A 899 -35.84 -1.54 25.23
C LEU A 899 -36.64 -0.47 26.00
N ASP A 900 -35.97 0.38 26.76
CA ASP A 900 -36.58 1.49 27.50
C ASP A 900 -37.16 2.53 26.53
N GLU A 901 -36.50 2.85 25.42
CA GLU A 901 -37.04 3.74 24.38
C GLU A 901 -38.33 3.17 23.78
N ILE A 902 -38.34 1.88 23.42
CA ILE A 902 -39.52 1.22 22.89
C ILE A 902 -40.67 1.26 23.91
N THR A 903 -40.37 0.98 25.17
CA THR A 903 -41.39 0.85 26.22
C THR A 903 -41.93 2.21 26.66
N LEU A 904 -41.04 3.14 26.97
CA LEU A 904 -41.38 4.39 27.66
C LEU A 904 -41.72 5.53 26.70
N SER A 905 -41.31 5.43 25.44
CA SER A 905 -41.54 6.47 24.42
C SER A 905 -42.37 5.94 23.24
N TRP A 906 -41.90 4.89 22.57
CA TRP A 906 -42.51 4.42 21.33
C TRP A 906 -43.93 3.86 21.54
N ILE A 907 -44.17 3.07 22.59
CA ILE A 907 -45.51 2.54 22.90
C ILE A 907 -46.50 3.66 23.26
N PRO A 908 -46.22 4.57 24.21
CA PRO A 908 -47.12 5.68 24.53
C PRO A 908 -47.39 6.59 23.32
N ALA A 909 -46.38 6.89 22.52
CA ALA A 909 -46.55 7.68 21.29
C ALA A 909 -47.49 6.97 20.29
N LYS A 910 -47.35 5.64 20.12
CA LYS A 910 -48.27 4.84 19.29
C LYS A 910 -49.72 5.01 19.74
N GLN A 911 -49.98 4.97 21.06
CA GLN A 911 -51.33 5.12 21.61
C GLN A 911 -51.91 6.52 21.33
N LEU A 912 -51.11 7.58 21.50
CA LEU A 912 -51.54 8.95 21.20
C LEU A 912 -51.87 9.14 19.73
N VAL A 913 -51.06 8.57 18.82
CA VAL A 913 -51.29 8.66 17.38
C VAL A 913 -52.53 7.90 16.95
N VAL A 914 -52.75 6.69 17.48
CA VAL A 914 -53.99 5.92 17.25
C VAL A 914 -55.21 6.77 17.65
N LYS A 915 -55.19 7.34 18.86
CA LYS A 915 -56.27 8.20 19.36
C LYS A 915 -56.49 9.44 18.48
N GLY A 916 -55.42 10.13 18.07
CA GLY A 916 -55.50 11.28 17.19
C GLY A 916 -56.06 10.93 15.81
N PHE A 917 -55.61 9.79 15.26
CA PHE A 917 -56.09 9.27 13.99
C PHE A 917 -57.59 8.93 14.03
N GLU A 918 -58.06 8.26 15.07
CA GLU A 918 -59.49 7.95 15.25
C GLU A 918 -60.36 9.21 15.38
N ASN A 919 -59.84 10.27 16.01
CA ASN A 919 -60.57 11.53 16.22
C ASN A 919 -60.42 12.55 15.08
N ARG A 920 -59.67 12.25 14.02
CA ARG A 920 -59.33 13.21 12.95
C ARG A 920 -60.52 13.94 12.32
N TYR A 921 -61.65 13.26 12.10
CA TYR A 921 -62.85 13.88 11.52
C TYR A 921 -63.55 14.85 12.48
N LYS A 922 -63.37 14.69 13.80
CA LYS A 922 -63.90 15.63 14.80
C LYS A 922 -63.11 16.94 14.78
N HIS A 923 -61.81 16.87 14.54
CA HIS A 923 -60.94 18.05 14.52
C HIS A 923 -60.91 18.76 13.17
N HIS A 924 -61.06 18.02 12.07
CA HIS A 924 -61.05 18.60 10.73
C HIS A 924 -61.95 17.79 9.79
N GLY A 925 -62.99 18.43 9.23
CA GLY A 925 -64.04 17.75 8.46
C GLY A 925 -63.57 16.99 7.22
N SER A 926 -62.37 17.29 6.70
CA SER A 926 -61.77 16.53 5.58
C SER A 926 -61.25 15.14 5.96
N GLY A 927 -60.98 14.89 7.24
CA GLY A 927 -60.27 13.69 7.71
C GLY A 927 -58.79 13.60 7.28
N LYS A 928 -58.26 14.60 6.58
CA LYS A 928 -56.86 14.64 6.09
C LYS A 928 -55.89 15.29 7.09
N VAL A 929 -56.39 15.76 8.23
CA VAL A 929 -55.61 16.42 9.29
C VAL A 929 -55.80 15.66 10.59
N VAL A 930 -54.70 15.17 11.16
CA VAL A 930 -54.68 14.56 12.49
C VAL A 930 -54.24 15.62 13.50
N VAL A 931 -54.97 15.76 14.60
CA VAL A 931 -54.57 16.64 15.71
C VAL A 931 -54.11 15.79 16.88
N LEU A 932 -52.94 16.09 17.42
CA LEU A 932 -52.39 15.46 18.62
C LEU A 932 -52.48 16.44 19.79
N ASP A 933 -52.90 15.91 20.95
CA ASP A 933 -53.03 16.69 22.19
C ASP A 933 -51.66 17.20 22.70
N THR A 934 -50.57 16.52 22.34
CA THR A 934 -49.18 16.88 22.64
C THR A 934 -48.27 16.41 21.53
N PHE A 935 -47.06 16.98 21.43
CA PHE A 935 -46.03 16.43 20.57
C PHE A 935 -45.58 15.03 21.05
N CYS A 936 -45.54 14.10 20.12
CA CYS A 936 -44.91 12.80 20.25
C CYS A 936 -44.22 12.43 18.93
N PRO A 937 -43.29 11.46 18.88
CA PRO A 937 -42.63 11.00 17.66
C PRO A 937 -43.60 10.21 16.75
N TRP A 938 -44.58 10.90 16.16
CA TRP A 938 -45.77 10.28 15.55
C TRP A 938 -45.54 9.58 14.20
N HIS A 939 -44.41 9.85 13.54
CA HIS A 939 -44.15 9.43 12.15
C HIS A 939 -44.21 7.90 11.98
N ASP A 940 -43.61 7.15 12.90
CA ASP A 940 -43.53 5.68 12.86
C ASP A 940 -44.88 4.98 13.14
N HIS A 941 -45.86 5.74 13.63
CA HIS A 941 -47.11 5.18 14.16
C HIS A 941 -48.30 5.35 13.22
N LEU A 942 -48.21 6.23 12.21
CA LEU A 942 -49.23 6.33 11.17
C LEU A 942 -49.11 5.20 10.12
N ALA A 943 -47.92 4.60 10.00
CA ALA A 943 -47.65 3.50 9.10
C ALA A 943 -48.63 2.34 9.35
N GLY A 944 -49.44 2.02 8.34
CA GLY A 944 -50.48 0.98 8.41
C GLY A 944 -51.88 1.48 8.78
N MET A 945 -52.06 2.77 9.11
CA MET A 945 -53.37 3.37 9.44
C MET A 945 -53.98 4.13 8.25
N ASN A 946 -53.88 3.59 7.02
CA ASN A 946 -54.27 4.32 5.80
C ASN A 946 -53.60 5.71 5.71
N GLU A 947 -52.29 5.76 5.98
CA GLU A 947 -51.49 6.99 6.06
C GLU A 947 -51.53 7.84 4.79
N ASP A 948 -51.76 7.22 3.62
CA ASP A 948 -51.88 7.91 2.33
C ASP A 948 -53.12 8.84 2.25
N ALA A 949 -54.06 8.70 3.20
CA ALA A 949 -55.22 9.59 3.32
C ALA A 949 -54.93 10.82 4.21
N ILE A 950 -53.82 10.86 4.95
CA ILE A 950 -53.47 11.93 5.90
C ILE A 950 -52.39 12.82 5.30
N LEU A 951 -52.65 14.12 5.26
CA LEU A 951 -51.73 15.08 4.66
C LEU A 951 -50.95 15.88 5.72
N TYR A 952 -51.59 16.18 6.85
CA TYR A 952 -51.02 17.04 7.87
C TYR A 952 -51.27 16.51 9.28
N VAL A 953 -50.29 16.67 10.16
CA VAL A 953 -50.41 16.46 11.61
C VAL A 953 -50.22 17.79 12.31
N VAL A 954 -51.16 18.15 13.18
CA VAL A 954 -51.16 19.39 13.95
C VAL A 954 -50.96 19.05 15.43
N TYR A 955 -50.04 19.74 16.09
CA TYR A 955 -49.74 19.50 17.50
C TYR A 955 -49.18 20.75 18.18
N PRO A 956 -49.37 20.90 19.50
CA PRO A 956 -48.73 21.94 20.27
C PRO A 956 -47.27 21.57 20.57
N VAL A 957 -46.37 22.57 20.55
CA VAL A 957 -44.98 22.42 21.01
C VAL A 957 -44.86 22.98 22.42
N THR A 958 -45.36 24.19 22.60
CA THR A 958 -45.52 24.87 23.90
C THR A 958 -46.82 25.67 23.87
N GLU A 959 -47.20 26.26 25.00
CA GLU A 959 -48.37 27.15 25.04
C GLU A 959 -48.21 28.30 24.05
N GLY A 960 -49.22 28.48 23.17
CA GLY A 960 -49.18 29.49 22.13
C GLY A 960 -48.20 29.20 20.99
N ASP A 961 -47.68 27.98 20.84
CA ASP A 961 -46.89 27.58 19.66
C ASP A 961 -47.37 26.25 19.09
N TRP A 962 -47.97 26.32 17.91
CA TRP A 962 -48.56 25.19 17.22
C TRP A 962 -47.83 24.91 15.91
N ARG A 963 -47.67 23.62 15.61
CA ARG A 963 -47.05 23.14 14.37
C ARG A 963 -48.07 22.46 13.50
N ILE A 964 -47.91 22.67 12.19
CA ILE A 964 -48.51 21.83 11.15
C ILE A 964 -47.34 21.17 10.41
N GLN A 965 -47.28 19.85 10.45
CA GLN A 965 -46.23 19.08 9.80
C GLN A 965 -46.84 18.13 8.78
N CYS A 966 -46.22 18.04 7.60
CA CYS A 966 -46.72 17.23 6.50
C CYS A 966 -46.37 15.76 6.71
N VAL A 967 -47.30 14.85 6.38
CA VAL A 967 -47.02 13.40 6.35
C VAL A 967 -46.10 13.10 5.17
N LYS A 968 -45.11 12.23 5.35
CA LYS A 968 -44.17 11.83 4.30
C LYS A 968 -44.84 10.88 3.30
N LYS A 969 -44.44 10.97 2.03
CA LYS A 969 -44.83 9.99 1.01
C LYS A 969 -44.16 8.67 1.35
N ARG A 970 -44.95 7.58 1.35
CA ARG A 970 -44.45 6.22 1.62
C ARG A 970 -43.27 5.91 0.68
N GLY A 971 -42.16 5.41 1.26
CA GLY A 971 -40.94 5.06 0.54
C GLY A 971 -40.01 6.23 0.16
N ALA A 972 -40.37 7.48 0.50
CA ALA A 972 -39.51 8.65 0.24
C ALA A 972 -38.89 9.19 1.54
N ALA A 973 -37.58 9.40 1.55
CA ALA A 973 -36.86 9.88 2.74
C ALA A 973 -37.26 11.31 3.17
N PHE A 974 -37.50 12.21 2.20
CA PHE A 974 -37.70 13.64 2.44
C PHE A 974 -38.92 14.27 1.75
N GLN A 975 -39.68 13.50 0.97
CA GLN A 975 -40.81 14.06 0.21
C GLN A 975 -42.09 14.00 1.05
N SER A 976 -42.75 15.13 1.25
CA SER A 976 -44.09 15.18 1.84
C SER A 976 -45.14 14.68 0.85
N GLN A 977 -46.18 13.98 1.32
CA GLN A 977 -47.36 13.65 0.50
C GLN A 977 -47.95 14.92 -0.11
N ARG A 978 -48.02 15.99 0.69
CA ARG A 978 -48.37 17.32 0.22
C ARG A 978 -47.64 18.40 1.01
N PRO A 979 -46.59 19.01 0.44
CA PRO A 979 -45.92 20.12 1.09
C PRO A 979 -46.84 21.34 1.21
N LEU A 980 -46.57 22.22 2.17
CA LEU A 980 -47.25 23.51 2.31
C LEU A 980 -47.04 24.37 1.04
N PRO A 981 -47.96 25.27 0.67
CA PRO A 981 -47.89 26.08 -0.55
C PRO A 981 -46.52 26.74 -0.78
N SER A 982 -45.99 26.65 -2.01
CA SER A 982 -44.66 27.18 -2.38
C SER A 982 -44.50 28.67 -2.05
N ARG A 983 -45.55 29.47 -2.26
CA ARG A 983 -45.58 30.90 -1.93
C ARG A 983 -45.42 31.23 -0.44
N TRP A 984 -45.47 30.24 0.46
CA TRP A 984 -45.26 30.44 1.90
C TRP A 984 -43.85 30.05 2.35
N ARG A 985 -43.09 29.32 1.53
CA ARG A 985 -41.87 28.63 1.97
C ARG A 985 -40.69 29.58 2.05
N GLY A 986 -39.98 29.57 3.18
CA GLY A 986 -38.71 30.28 3.34
C GLY A 986 -38.80 31.81 3.26
N ILE A 987 -40.01 32.39 3.32
CA ILE A 987 -40.19 33.84 3.31
C ILE A 987 -40.17 34.42 4.73
N PRO A 988 -39.76 35.69 4.91
CA PRO A 988 -39.78 36.35 6.20
C PRO A 988 -41.15 36.34 6.86
N LYS A 989 -41.17 36.25 8.21
CA LYS A 989 -42.38 36.15 9.04
C LYS A 989 -43.45 37.19 8.71
N ASP A 990 -43.08 38.46 8.55
CA ASP A 990 -44.04 39.52 8.25
C ASP A 990 -44.62 39.40 6.84
N THR A 991 -43.83 38.92 5.88
CA THR A 991 -44.30 38.58 4.54
C THR A 991 -45.24 37.37 4.57
N LEU A 992 -44.91 36.35 5.36
CA LEU A 992 -45.77 35.17 5.55
C LEU A 992 -47.13 35.55 6.11
N ARG A 993 -47.17 36.42 7.12
CA ARG A 993 -48.41 36.95 7.70
C ARG A 993 -49.24 37.73 6.70
N LYS A 994 -48.61 38.55 5.85
CA LYS A 994 -49.30 39.28 4.76
C LYS A 994 -49.87 38.32 3.72
N VAL A 995 -49.10 37.33 3.26
CA VAL A 995 -49.49 36.38 2.20
C VAL A 995 -50.56 35.38 2.67
N THR A 996 -50.56 35.04 3.96
CA THR A 996 -51.53 34.11 4.55
C THR A 996 -52.73 34.80 5.20
N ALA A 997 -52.64 36.10 5.48
CA ALA A 997 -53.56 36.84 6.36
C ALA A 997 -53.70 36.24 7.79
N LEU A 998 -52.77 35.37 8.22
CA LEU A 998 -52.77 34.77 9.55
C LEU A 998 -51.91 35.61 10.50
N LYS A 999 -52.53 36.17 11.55
CA LYS A 999 -51.87 37.09 12.48
C LYS A 999 -50.70 36.45 13.21
N THR A 1000 -50.85 35.18 13.57
CA THR A 1000 -49.85 34.46 14.37
C THR A 1000 -48.96 33.54 13.55
N ALA A 1001 -48.98 33.59 12.21
CA ALA A 1001 -48.04 32.81 11.39
C ALA A 1001 -46.59 33.20 11.72
N ASN A 1002 -45.77 32.18 11.99
CA ASN A 1002 -44.39 32.33 12.45
C ASN A 1002 -43.39 32.01 11.35
N PHE A 1003 -43.51 30.81 10.75
CA PHE A 1003 -42.65 30.38 9.65
C PHE A 1003 -43.29 29.25 8.85
N VAL A 1004 -42.77 29.02 7.65
CA VAL A 1004 -42.90 27.78 6.88
C VAL A 1004 -41.53 27.43 6.35
N HIS A 1005 -41.08 26.20 6.58
CA HIS A 1005 -39.76 25.76 6.14
C HIS A 1005 -39.60 25.89 4.61
N ALA A 1006 -38.38 26.14 4.11
CA ALA A 1006 -38.11 26.36 2.69
C ALA A 1006 -38.56 25.18 1.79
N SER A 1007 -38.45 23.94 2.28
CA SER A 1007 -38.98 22.76 1.60
C SER A 1007 -40.46 22.48 1.86
N GLY A 1008 -41.12 23.25 2.73
CA GLY A 1008 -42.56 23.21 2.96
C GLY A 1008 -43.07 22.02 3.77
N PHE A 1009 -42.20 21.25 4.43
CA PHE A 1009 -42.63 20.08 5.21
C PHE A 1009 -43.22 20.44 6.59
N ILE A 1010 -43.01 21.67 7.08
CA ILE A 1010 -43.51 22.11 8.39
C ILE A 1010 -43.77 23.63 8.38
N GLY A 1011 -44.79 24.03 9.12
CA GLY A 1011 -45.13 25.42 9.41
C GLY A 1011 -45.54 25.62 10.86
N GLY A 1012 -45.54 26.88 11.30
CA GLY A 1012 -45.85 27.23 12.69
C GLY A 1012 -46.77 28.45 12.81
N CYS A 1013 -47.72 28.40 13.74
CA CYS A 1013 -48.55 29.52 14.14
C CYS A 1013 -48.59 29.66 15.66
N GLY A 1014 -48.79 30.89 16.13
CA GLY A 1014 -48.91 31.21 17.55
C GLY A 1014 -50.26 30.87 18.20
N SER A 1015 -51.15 30.16 17.51
CA SER A 1015 -52.46 29.73 18.05
C SER A 1015 -53.01 28.51 17.31
N TYR A 1016 -53.83 27.72 18.01
CA TYR A 1016 -54.55 26.58 17.43
C TYR A 1016 -55.43 27.01 16.24
N ASN A 1017 -56.17 28.11 16.41
CA ASN A 1017 -57.08 28.59 15.38
C ASN A 1017 -56.35 29.00 14.08
N ASP A 1018 -55.21 29.68 14.20
CA ASP A 1018 -54.45 30.09 13.01
C ASP A 1018 -53.72 28.91 12.36
N VAL A 1019 -53.22 27.92 13.12
CA VAL A 1019 -52.60 26.71 12.50
C VAL A 1019 -53.65 25.85 11.79
N MET A 1020 -54.87 25.77 12.32
CA MET A 1020 -55.97 25.05 11.67
C MET A 1020 -56.44 25.78 10.41
N LYS A 1021 -56.52 27.12 10.43
CA LYS A 1021 -56.75 27.91 9.22
C LYS A 1021 -55.62 27.75 8.20
N MET A 1022 -54.37 27.66 8.66
CA MET A 1022 -53.23 27.35 7.79
C MET A 1022 -53.40 25.98 7.12
N ALA A 1023 -53.87 24.95 7.86
CA ALA A 1023 -54.18 23.63 7.31
C ALA A 1023 -55.31 23.70 6.26
N ASP A 1024 -56.41 24.39 6.56
CA ASP A 1024 -57.53 24.60 5.63
C ASP A 1024 -57.09 25.28 4.33
N MET A 1025 -56.32 26.36 4.46
CA MET A 1025 -55.77 27.08 3.32
C MET A 1025 -54.82 26.19 2.53
N ALA A 1026 -53.92 25.46 3.19
CA ALA A 1026 -53.00 24.54 2.52
C ALA A 1026 -53.74 23.46 1.73
N LEU A 1027 -54.87 22.95 2.26
CA LEU A 1027 -55.74 21.97 1.59
C LEU A 1027 -56.49 22.52 0.38
N LYS A 1028 -56.89 23.79 0.39
CA LYS A 1028 -57.62 24.46 -0.71
C LYS A 1028 -56.71 24.92 -1.85
N MET A 1029 -55.44 25.17 -1.55
CA MET A 1029 -54.45 25.68 -2.49
C MET A 1029 -53.73 24.59 -3.32
N ALA A 1030 -54.40 23.44 -3.53
CA ALA A 1030 -53.88 22.35 -4.37
C ALA A 1030 -54.03 22.71 -5.84
#